data_AF-G2ZLT2-F1
#
_entry.id   AF-G2ZLT2-F1
#
_cell.length_a   1.000
_cell.length_b   1.000
_cell.length_c   1.000
_cell.angle_alpha   90.00
_cell.angle_beta   90.00
_cell.angle_gamma   90.00
#
_symmetry.space_group_name_H-M   'P 1'
#
loop_
_entity.id
_entity.type
_entity.pdbx_description
1 polymer ?
#
loop_
_entity_poly.entity_id
_entity_poly.type
_entity_poly.pdbx_seq_one_letter_code
_entity_poly.pdbx_strand_id
1 'polypeptide(L)'
;MNAPLNDALRRALETVSLDDKYTLERGRIYISGTQALVRLPMLQQERDRAAGLNTAGFISGYRGSPLGALDLALWKAKKHLSGHSIVFQAGLNEDLAATAVWGSQQVNLYPSARFDGVFGMWYGKGPGVDRTIDVFKHANSAGASAHGGVLVLAGDDHAAKSSTLAHQSEHVFKAAGIPVLYPSNVQEYLDYGLHGWAMSRYSGLWVAMKCVTDVVESSASVDVDPHRAEIVLPEDFILPAGGLNIRWPDPPLVQEARLLDYKWYAGLAYVRANKLDRVMLDSPQARFGIMTAGKAYLDVRQALVDLGLDDETCRRIGIRLYKVGCVWPLEAHGARAFAEGLQEILVVEEKRQILEYQLKEELYNYRDDVRPRVYGKFDERDNAGGEWSVPMGNWLLPAHYELSPALIARAIATRLEKFELPSDVRARIEARIAIIDAKEKALAKPRITAERKPWFCSGCPHNTSTNVPEGSRALAGIGCHYMTVWMDRSTNTFSQMGGEGVAWIGQMPFSGDQHVFANLGDGTYYHSGLLAIRASIAARVNITYKLLYNDAVAMTGGQPVDGPLSVPQIAAQVHAEGTSRIVIVTDEPEKYNAAIQLPEGVTVHHRDRLDAIQRELREVKGTSVLIYDQTCATEKRRRRKRGTMPDPARRAFINDAVCEGCGDCSVKSNCLSVEPLETALGTKRKINQSSCNKDFSCVGGFCPSFVTAEGAQVRKPESRGVSMDSLPLLPHPELPGIQRAYGVLVTGVGGTGVVTIGGLLGMAAHIEGKGVTVLDMAGLAQKGGAVLSHVQIGERPDTIHATRIAMGEADLVIGCDAIVSASDEVLSKVQFGQTRAIVNSAQTPTADFIKNPNWRFPGSSAEADIRAAVGDACAFEDASALAVRLLGDAIYTNPLVLGFAWQKGWIPLTYDALVRAIELNGVSVDKNKAAFEWGRHLAHDREAVLKLAGEAPGAKADVIALPATLDTLIARRVDLLTAYQNAAYAAGFRTVVERVRAAEAAVVGAGQPLALTEAVARNLSKLMAYKDEYEVGPEQSAKAYRTRRSS
;
A
#
# COMPACT_ATOMS: atom_id res chain seq x y z
N MET A 1 23.26 -33.74 10.60
CA MET A 1 22.42 -34.90 10.98
C MET A 1 21.06 -34.37 11.35
N ASN A 2 20.03 -34.70 10.56
CA ASN A 2 18.65 -34.23 10.77
C ASN A 2 18.04 -34.98 11.94
N ALA A 3 17.54 -34.27 12.95
CA ALA A 3 16.46 -34.84 13.76
C ALA A 3 15.30 -35.18 12.81
N PRO A 4 14.64 -36.34 12.95
CA PRO A 4 13.49 -36.67 12.11
C PRO A 4 12.44 -35.56 12.24
N LEU A 5 11.97 -35.04 11.09
CA LEU A 5 10.83 -34.11 11.04
C LEU A 5 9.67 -34.72 11.83
N ASN A 6 9.03 -33.95 12.71
CA ASN A 6 7.90 -34.48 13.45
C ASN A 6 6.77 -34.88 12.46
N ASP A 7 5.96 -35.88 12.82
CA ASP A 7 4.92 -36.41 11.92
C ASP A 7 3.85 -35.38 11.53
N ALA A 8 3.61 -34.37 12.37
CA ALA A 8 2.66 -33.29 12.08
C ALA A 8 3.19 -32.35 10.97
N LEU A 9 4.47 -32.01 11.02
CA LEU A 9 5.17 -31.21 10.02
C LEU A 9 5.28 -31.95 8.69
N ARG A 10 5.56 -33.26 8.72
CA ARG A 10 5.56 -34.09 7.51
C ARG A 10 4.18 -34.08 6.83
N ARG A 11 3.10 -34.31 7.60
CA ARG A 11 1.73 -34.25 7.05
C ARG A 11 1.37 -32.87 6.52
N ALA A 12 1.75 -31.80 7.22
CA ALA A 12 1.50 -30.44 6.76
C ALA A 12 2.21 -30.15 5.43
N LEU A 13 3.46 -30.56 5.27
CA LEU A 13 4.20 -30.43 4.01
C LEU A 13 3.50 -31.14 2.84
N GLU A 14 2.90 -32.30 3.09
CA GLU A 14 2.20 -33.11 2.08
C GLU A 14 0.80 -32.60 1.72
N THR A 15 0.04 -32.09 2.70
CA THR A 15 -1.42 -31.89 2.56
C THR A 15 -1.86 -30.44 2.43
N VAL A 16 -1.08 -29.46 2.88
CA VAL A 16 -1.47 -28.04 2.84
C VAL A 16 -1.71 -27.58 1.40
N SER A 17 -2.85 -26.94 1.18
CA SER A 17 -3.28 -26.37 -0.10
C SER A 17 -3.64 -24.89 0.05
N LEU A 18 -3.45 -24.12 -1.03
CA LEU A 18 -3.91 -22.73 -1.06
C LEU A 18 -5.43 -22.60 -0.97
N ASP A 19 -6.19 -23.62 -1.35
CA ASP A 19 -7.65 -23.58 -1.30
C ASP A 19 -8.23 -23.91 0.08
N ASP A 20 -7.40 -24.38 1.03
CA ASP A 20 -7.82 -24.69 2.41
C ASP A 20 -8.51 -23.49 3.07
N LYS A 21 -8.12 -22.26 2.70
CA LYS A 21 -8.76 -21.02 3.16
C LYS A 21 -10.26 -20.93 2.86
N TYR A 22 -10.77 -21.70 1.90
CA TYR A 22 -12.19 -21.78 1.54
C TYR A 22 -12.80 -23.16 1.79
N THR A 23 -12.00 -24.23 1.71
CA THR A 23 -12.51 -25.61 1.73
C THR A 23 -12.32 -26.33 3.06
N LEU A 24 -11.37 -25.91 3.91
CA LEU A 24 -11.17 -26.54 5.20
C LEU A 24 -12.34 -26.18 6.12
N GLU A 25 -13.10 -27.20 6.53
CA GLU A 25 -14.26 -27.03 7.40
C GLU A 25 -13.85 -26.61 8.81
N ARG A 26 -12.79 -27.24 9.35
CA ARG A 26 -12.29 -26.99 10.71
C ARG A 26 -10.77 -27.02 10.80
N GLY A 27 -10.22 -26.15 11.65
CA GLY A 27 -8.81 -26.12 12.02
C GLY A 27 -8.07 -24.90 11.49
N ARG A 28 -6.74 -25.02 11.44
CA ARG A 28 -5.84 -23.89 11.21
C ARG A 28 -5.62 -23.63 9.72
N ILE A 29 -5.82 -22.40 9.28
CA ILE A 29 -5.54 -21.94 7.91
C ILE A 29 -4.68 -20.68 7.89
N TYR A 30 -3.99 -20.43 6.78
CA TYR A 30 -3.30 -19.16 6.54
C TYR A 30 -4.11 -18.28 5.58
N ILE A 31 -4.53 -17.11 6.05
CA ILE A 31 -5.48 -16.25 5.33
C ILE A 31 -5.18 -14.77 5.56
N SER A 32 -5.50 -13.93 4.58
CA SER A 32 -5.47 -12.46 4.75
C SER A 32 -6.74 -11.93 5.38
N GLY A 33 -6.71 -10.72 5.96
CA GLY A 33 -7.90 -10.03 6.46
C GLY A 33 -9.00 -9.91 5.40
N THR A 34 -8.63 -9.57 4.16
CA THR A 34 -9.58 -9.56 3.02
C THR A 34 -10.20 -10.94 2.77
N GLN A 35 -9.41 -12.00 2.80
CA GLN A 35 -9.90 -13.37 2.57
C GLN A 35 -10.75 -13.88 3.75
N ALA A 36 -10.46 -13.46 4.99
CA ALA A 36 -11.28 -13.75 6.17
C ALA A 36 -12.69 -13.17 6.00
N LEU A 37 -12.83 -11.95 5.46
CA LEU A 37 -14.13 -11.35 5.14
C LEU A 37 -14.89 -12.10 4.02
N VAL A 38 -14.19 -12.84 3.15
CA VAL A 38 -14.81 -13.74 2.16
C VAL A 38 -15.26 -15.05 2.80
N ARG A 39 -14.49 -15.59 3.75
CA ARG A 39 -14.80 -16.84 4.47
C ARG A 39 -15.95 -16.65 5.47
N LEU A 40 -16.00 -15.52 6.15
CA LEU A 40 -17.01 -15.16 7.16
C LEU A 40 -18.48 -15.47 6.76
N PRO A 41 -19.00 -15.03 5.59
CA PRO A 41 -20.39 -15.33 5.22
C PRO A 41 -20.64 -16.83 4.98
N MET A 42 -19.62 -17.60 4.62
CA MET A 42 -19.74 -19.07 4.51
C MET A 42 -19.91 -19.69 5.90
N LEU A 43 -19.15 -19.24 6.89
CA LEU A 43 -19.28 -19.69 8.28
C LEU A 43 -20.65 -19.36 8.86
N GLN A 44 -21.19 -18.17 8.59
CA GLN A 44 -22.54 -17.83 9.02
C GLN A 44 -23.60 -18.76 8.41
N GLN A 45 -23.47 -19.08 7.13
CA GLN A 45 -24.41 -19.99 6.48
C GLN A 45 -24.30 -21.42 7.00
N GLU A 46 -23.09 -21.89 7.28
CA GLU A 46 -22.84 -23.19 7.92
C GLU A 46 -23.50 -23.25 9.31
N ARG A 47 -23.37 -22.18 10.11
CA ARG A 47 -24.07 -22.07 11.42
C ARG A 47 -25.59 -22.09 11.28
N ASP A 48 -26.13 -21.32 10.33
CA ASP A 48 -27.58 -21.26 10.12
C ASP A 48 -28.14 -22.62 9.71
N ARG A 49 -27.44 -23.33 8.82
CA ARG A 49 -27.80 -24.70 8.42
C ARG A 49 -27.76 -25.65 9.61
N ALA A 50 -26.74 -25.54 10.47
CA ALA A 50 -26.63 -26.36 11.68
C ALA A 50 -27.76 -26.05 12.69
N ALA A 51 -28.28 -24.83 12.70
CA ALA A 51 -29.45 -24.41 13.48
C ALA A 51 -30.80 -24.74 12.81
N GLY A 52 -30.81 -25.39 11.64
CA GLY A 52 -32.02 -25.76 10.91
C GLY A 52 -32.67 -24.62 10.11
N LEU A 53 -31.97 -23.50 9.92
CA LEU A 53 -32.46 -22.35 9.14
C LEU A 53 -32.05 -22.46 7.66
N ASN A 54 -32.96 -22.10 6.77
CA ASN A 54 -32.70 -21.95 5.33
C ASN A 54 -32.46 -20.46 5.01
N THR A 55 -31.26 -19.97 5.32
CA THR A 55 -30.85 -18.59 5.04
C THR A 55 -30.00 -18.47 3.77
N ALA A 56 -29.94 -17.26 3.22
CA ALA A 56 -29.05 -16.87 2.14
C ALA A 56 -28.19 -15.65 2.53
N GLY A 57 -27.13 -15.36 1.78
CA GLY A 57 -26.28 -14.19 2.01
C GLY A 57 -26.33 -13.20 0.85
N PHE A 58 -26.33 -11.90 1.14
CA PHE A 58 -26.19 -10.85 0.13
C PHE A 58 -25.06 -9.87 0.49
N ILE A 59 -24.12 -9.70 -0.42
CA ILE A 59 -22.94 -8.86 -0.24
C ILE A 59 -22.95 -7.77 -1.31
N SER A 60 -22.83 -6.50 -0.90
CA SER A 60 -22.64 -5.38 -1.82
C SER A 60 -21.81 -4.28 -1.18
N GLY A 61 -21.09 -3.52 -1.99
CA GLY A 61 -20.23 -2.45 -1.51
C GLY A 61 -19.47 -1.81 -2.66
N TYR A 62 -18.67 -0.80 -2.35
CA TYR A 62 -17.79 -0.16 -3.32
C TYR A 62 -16.33 -0.22 -2.84
N ARG A 63 -15.44 -0.57 -3.77
CA ARG A 63 -14.02 -0.78 -3.52
C ARG A 63 -13.31 0.52 -3.12
N GLY A 64 -12.56 0.46 -2.03
CA GLY A 64 -11.65 1.51 -1.62
C GLY A 64 -10.69 1.01 -0.55
N SER A 65 -9.42 1.43 -0.59
CA SER A 65 -8.40 1.00 0.38
C SER A 65 -8.81 1.36 1.82
N PRO A 66 -8.72 0.45 2.81
CA PRO A 66 -8.00 -0.84 2.74
C PRO A 66 -8.81 -2.02 2.15
N LEU A 67 -10.11 -1.88 1.93
CA LEU A 67 -10.99 -2.93 1.39
C LEU A 67 -10.98 -3.03 -0.16
N GLY A 68 -10.01 -2.40 -0.83
CA GLY A 68 -9.98 -2.28 -2.29
C GLY A 68 -9.80 -3.61 -3.05
N ALA A 69 -9.32 -4.65 -2.38
CA ALA A 69 -9.12 -5.98 -2.96
C ALA A 69 -10.31 -6.94 -2.74
N LEU A 70 -11.34 -6.53 -1.98
CA LEU A 70 -12.43 -7.42 -1.57
C LEU A 70 -13.28 -7.91 -2.74
N ASP A 71 -13.66 -7.04 -3.69
CA ASP A 71 -14.40 -7.43 -4.91
C ASP A 71 -13.68 -8.57 -5.65
N LEU A 72 -12.37 -8.43 -5.84
CA LEU A 72 -11.55 -9.38 -6.55
C LEU A 72 -11.49 -10.72 -5.82
N ALA A 73 -11.42 -10.69 -4.49
CA ALA A 73 -11.45 -11.89 -3.67
C ALA A 73 -12.83 -12.60 -3.75
N LEU A 74 -13.92 -11.84 -3.67
CA LEU A 74 -15.29 -12.35 -3.80
C LEU A 74 -15.55 -12.94 -5.19
N TRP A 75 -15.13 -12.28 -6.27
CA TRP A 75 -15.25 -12.81 -7.64
C TRP A 75 -14.46 -14.10 -7.83
N LYS A 76 -13.24 -14.20 -7.28
CA LYS A 76 -12.45 -15.44 -7.30
C LYS A 76 -13.14 -16.57 -6.51
N ALA A 77 -13.77 -16.24 -5.39
CA ALA A 77 -14.48 -17.20 -4.54
C ALA A 77 -15.93 -17.48 -4.99
N LYS A 78 -16.39 -16.94 -6.13
CA LYS A 78 -17.80 -17.01 -6.58
C LYS A 78 -18.41 -18.42 -6.51
N LYS A 79 -17.66 -19.45 -6.91
CA LYS A 79 -18.13 -20.85 -6.86
C LYS A 79 -18.41 -21.30 -5.43
N HIS A 80 -17.49 -21.02 -4.50
CA HIS A 80 -17.65 -21.34 -3.08
C HIS A 80 -18.85 -20.58 -2.50
N LEU A 81 -18.93 -19.26 -2.73
CA LEU A 81 -20.06 -18.44 -2.26
C LEU A 81 -21.41 -18.98 -2.76
N SER A 82 -21.52 -19.32 -4.04
CA SER A 82 -22.76 -19.88 -4.59
C SER A 82 -23.15 -21.23 -3.97
N GLY A 83 -22.16 -22.05 -3.58
CA GLY A 83 -22.40 -23.32 -2.87
C GLY A 83 -23.02 -23.14 -1.48
N HIS A 84 -22.87 -21.96 -0.89
CA HIS A 84 -23.49 -21.56 0.37
C HIS A 84 -24.68 -20.60 0.16
N SER A 85 -25.27 -20.51 -1.04
CA SER A 85 -26.38 -19.57 -1.31
C SER A 85 -26.04 -18.10 -0.99
N ILE A 86 -24.79 -17.70 -1.22
CA ILE A 86 -24.32 -16.32 -1.04
C ILE A 86 -24.19 -15.65 -2.41
N VAL A 87 -24.80 -14.48 -2.54
CA VAL A 87 -24.75 -13.64 -3.73
C VAL A 87 -23.91 -12.41 -3.46
N PHE A 88 -22.86 -12.22 -4.26
CA PHE A 88 -22.12 -10.98 -4.31
C PHE A 88 -22.51 -10.16 -5.55
N GLN A 89 -22.91 -8.92 -5.33
CA GLN A 89 -23.17 -7.93 -6.36
C GLN A 89 -22.39 -6.66 -6.02
N ALA A 90 -21.35 -6.35 -6.80
CA ALA A 90 -20.62 -5.09 -6.65
C ALA A 90 -21.57 -3.90 -6.81
N GLY A 91 -21.45 -2.93 -5.92
CA GLY A 91 -22.23 -1.70 -5.95
C GLY A 91 -21.71 -0.74 -7.01
N LEU A 92 -22.58 0.12 -7.53
CA LEU A 92 -22.17 1.24 -8.40
C LEU A 92 -21.44 2.32 -7.58
N ASN A 93 -21.94 2.57 -6.37
CA ASN A 93 -21.37 3.44 -5.35
C ASN A 93 -21.79 2.90 -3.97
N GLU A 94 -21.32 3.54 -2.91
CA GLU A 94 -21.53 3.12 -1.53
C GLU A 94 -22.99 3.23 -1.07
N ASP A 95 -23.70 4.29 -1.47
CA ASP A 95 -25.09 4.57 -1.09
C ASP A 95 -26.07 3.57 -1.71
N LEU A 96 -25.93 3.28 -3.01
CA LEU A 96 -26.76 2.29 -3.69
C LEU A 96 -26.45 0.87 -3.24
N ALA A 97 -25.19 0.58 -2.89
CA ALA A 97 -24.82 -0.70 -2.29
C ALA A 97 -25.50 -0.91 -0.93
N ALA A 98 -25.51 0.09 -0.05
CA ALA A 98 -26.22 0.02 1.22
C ALA A 98 -27.72 -0.13 1.03
N THR A 99 -28.28 0.56 0.03
CA THR A 99 -29.70 0.44 -0.32
C THR A 99 -30.04 -0.98 -0.80
N ALA A 100 -29.17 -1.59 -1.60
CA ALA A 100 -29.34 -2.99 -2.03
C ALA A 100 -29.28 -3.97 -0.85
N VAL A 101 -28.34 -3.75 0.10
CA VAL A 101 -28.26 -4.54 1.33
C VAL A 101 -29.53 -4.35 2.17
N TRP A 102 -30.07 -3.14 2.28
CA TRP A 102 -31.34 -2.91 2.95
C TRP A 102 -32.51 -3.63 2.28
N GLY A 103 -32.54 -3.66 0.95
CA GLY A 103 -33.52 -4.45 0.18
C GLY A 103 -33.50 -5.94 0.53
N SER A 104 -32.32 -6.52 0.81
CA SER A 104 -32.23 -7.93 1.25
C SER A 104 -32.92 -8.20 2.59
N GLN A 105 -33.01 -7.19 3.47
CA GLN A 105 -33.70 -7.31 4.76
C GLN A 105 -35.22 -7.25 4.62
N GLN A 106 -35.73 -6.80 3.48
CA GLN A 106 -37.16 -6.63 3.23
C GLN A 106 -37.80 -7.87 2.58
N VAL A 107 -37.01 -8.88 2.21
CA VAL A 107 -37.50 -10.07 1.48
C VAL A 107 -38.65 -10.76 2.21
N ASN A 108 -38.55 -10.93 3.52
CA ASN A 108 -39.57 -11.61 4.35
C ASN A 108 -40.79 -10.72 4.67
N LEU A 109 -40.83 -9.47 4.21
CA LEU A 109 -42.05 -8.65 4.24
C LEU A 109 -43.06 -9.08 3.16
N TYR A 110 -42.63 -9.92 2.22
CA TYR A 110 -43.45 -10.37 1.09
C TYR A 110 -43.67 -11.90 1.12
N PRO A 111 -44.87 -12.41 0.80
CA PRO A 111 -45.18 -13.84 0.86
C PRO A 111 -44.35 -14.75 -0.06
N SER A 112 -43.74 -14.18 -1.11
CA SER A 112 -42.92 -14.93 -2.08
C SER A 112 -41.48 -15.18 -1.63
N ALA A 113 -41.15 -14.89 -0.35
CA ALA A 113 -39.82 -15.15 0.20
C ALA A 113 -39.46 -16.64 0.08
N ARG A 114 -38.24 -16.90 -0.40
CA ARG A 114 -37.71 -18.27 -0.61
C ARG A 114 -36.83 -18.79 0.52
N PHE A 115 -36.38 -17.88 1.39
CA PHE A 115 -35.45 -18.13 2.49
C PHE A 115 -36.03 -17.55 3.77
N ASP A 116 -35.65 -18.12 4.92
CA ASP A 116 -36.11 -17.66 6.23
C ASP A 116 -35.57 -16.26 6.57
N GLY A 117 -34.42 -15.91 5.99
CA GLY A 117 -33.80 -14.60 6.05
C GLY A 117 -32.61 -14.50 5.10
N VAL A 118 -32.25 -13.27 4.75
CA VAL A 118 -31.04 -12.98 3.96
C VAL A 118 -30.09 -12.14 4.81
N PHE A 119 -28.95 -12.70 5.22
CA PHE A 119 -27.96 -11.92 5.97
C PHE A 119 -27.19 -11.00 5.01
N GLY A 120 -27.07 -9.74 5.40
CA GLY A 120 -26.47 -8.68 4.59
C GLY A 120 -25.04 -8.37 5.01
N MET A 121 -24.15 -8.12 4.05
CA MET A 121 -22.84 -7.53 4.29
C MET A 121 -22.63 -6.33 3.37
N TRP A 122 -22.47 -5.15 3.97
CA TRP A 122 -22.05 -3.94 3.27
C TRP A 122 -20.56 -3.69 3.46
N TYR A 123 -19.87 -3.13 2.47
CA TYR A 123 -18.50 -2.63 2.66
C TYR A 123 -18.23 -1.32 1.91
N GLY A 124 -17.38 -0.48 2.50
CA GLY A 124 -16.91 0.75 1.90
C GLY A 124 -15.73 1.33 2.66
N LYS A 125 -14.99 2.24 2.01
CA LYS A 125 -13.96 3.04 2.68
C LYS A 125 -14.61 4.15 3.52
N GLY A 126 -13.88 4.71 4.47
CA GLY A 126 -14.26 5.88 5.26
C GLY A 126 -15.13 6.94 4.57
N PRO A 127 -14.67 7.65 3.51
CA PRO A 127 -15.50 8.63 2.82
C PRO A 127 -16.79 8.07 2.21
N GLY A 128 -16.81 6.77 1.91
CA GLY A 128 -18.01 6.04 1.52
C GLY A 128 -19.01 5.90 2.67
N VAL A 129 -18.53 5.73 3.91
CA VAL A 129 -19.35 5.78 5.13
C VAL A 129 -19.97 7.18 5.30
N ASP A 130 -19.16 8.25 5.15
CA ASP A 130 -19.64 9.64 5.23
C ASP A 130 -20.78 9.91 4.23
N ARG A 131 -20.63 9.44 2.99
CA ARG A 131 -21.63 9.58 1.93
C ARG A 131 -22.92 8.78 2.18
N THR A 132 -22.82 7.64 2.86
CA THR A 132 -23.91 6.65 2.99
C THR A 132 -24.80 6.87 4.22
N ILE A 133 -24.49 7.88 5.05
CA ILE A 133 -25.17 8.10 6.35
C ILE A 133 -26.70 8.16 6.25
N ASP A 134 -27.24 8.70 5.16
CA ASP A 134 -28.69 8.80 4.95
C ASP A 134 -29.35 7.41 4.90
N VAL A 135 -28.82 6.52 4.05
CA VAL A 135 -29.30 5.15 3.93
C VAL A 135 -29.09 4.38 5.24
N PHE A 136 -27.97 4.60 5.94
CA PHE A 136 -27.73 3.98 7.24
C PHE A 136 -28.79 4.36 8.28
N LYS A 137 -29.20 5.63 8.34
CA LYS A 137 -30.26 6.09 9.26
C LYS A 137 -31.60 5.46 8.92
N HIS A 138 -31.99 5.48 7.65
CA HIS A 138 -33.24 4.87 7.20
C HIS A 138 -33.28 3.36 7.49
N ALA A 139 -32.22 2.65 7.12
CA ALA A 139 -32.18 1.20 7.24
C ALA A 139 -32.07 0.73 8.70
N ASN A 140 -31.31 1.42 9.55
CA ASN A 140 -31.18 1.06 10.96
C ASN A 140 -32.46 1.38 11.75
N SER A 141 -33.13 2.49 11.44
CA SER A 141 -34.43 2.85 12.02
C SER A 141 -35.48 1.78 11.71
N ALA A 142 -35.62 1.38 10.44
CA ALA A 142 -36.49 0.28 10.01
C ALA A 142 -36.09 -1.05 10.70
N GLY A 143 -34.79 -1.35 10.71
CA GLY A 143 -34.17 -2.51 11.35
C GLY A 143 -33.78 -3.61 10.38
N ALA A 144 -33.10 -4.63 10.90
CA ALA A 144 -32.73 -5.84 10.18
C ALA A 144 -33.81 -6.94 10.30
N SER A 145 -33.79 -7.90 9.38
CA SER A 145 -34.64 -9.11 9.44
C SER A 145 -34.20 -10.04 10.58
N ALA A 146 -35.16 -10.74 11.21
CA ALA A 146 -34.92 -11.63 12.36
C ALA A 146 -33.95 -12.78 12.06
N HIS A 147 -33.95 -13.31 10.82
CA HIS A 147 -33.00 -14.32 10.37
C HIS A 147 -32.04 -13.80 9.28
N GLY A 148 -32.14 -12.51 8.94
CA GLY A 148 -31.18 -11.83 8.08
C GLY A 148 -30.02 -11.30 8.92
N GLY A 149 -30.18 -10.12 9.50
CA GLY A 149 -29.11 -9.39 10.14
C GLY A 149 -28.21 -8.68 9.11
N VAL A 150 -27.54 -7.61 9.52
CA VAL A 150 -26.66 -6.81 8.66
C VAL A 150 -25.35 -6.49 9.35
N LEU A 151 -24.24 -6.75 8.65
CA LEU A 151 -22.89 -6.37 9.01
C LEU A 151 -22.37 -5.27 8.08
N VAL A 152 -21.89 -4.17 8.64
CA VAL A 152 -21.40 -2.99 7.90
C VAL A 152 -19.88 -2.88 8.07
N LEU A 153 -19.10 -3.13 7.03
CA LEU A 153 -17.64 -3.09 7.07
C LEU A 153 -17.11 -1.72 6.69
N ALA A 154 -16.47 -1.03 7.63
CA ALA A 154 -15.92 0.31 7.42
C ALA A 154 -14.39 0.28 7.30
N GLY A 155 -13.87 0.52 6.10
CA GLY A 155 -12.44 0.59 5.82
C GLY A 155 -11.83 1.92 6.25
N ASP A 156 -11.14 1.95 7.40
CA ASP A 156 -10.51 3.16 7.96
C ASP A 156 -8.98 3.16 7.75
N ASP A 157 -8.49 4.17 7.04
CA ASP A 157 -7.06 4.46 6.86
C ASP A 157 -6.66 5.63 7.77
N HIS A 158 -6.16 5.32 8.96
CA HIS A 158 -5.81 6.31 9.99
C HIS A 158 -4.63 7.21 9.62
N ALA A 159 -3.71 6.73 8.78
CA ALA A 159 -2.53 7.48 8.34
C ALA A 159 -2.73 8.18 6.98
N ALA A 160 -3.84 7.92 6.29
CA ALA A 160 -4.09 8.37 4.93
C ALA A 160 -2.97 7.97 3.94
N LYS A 161 -2.35 6.79 4.12
CA LYS A 161 -1.28 6.29 3.22
C LYS A 161 -1.77 6.12 1.78
N SER A 162 -3.06 5.84 1.61
CA SER A 162 -3.72 5.63 0.31
C SER A 162 -5.04 6.41 0.17
N SER A 163 -5.20 7.45 0.99
CA SER A 163 -6.45 8.21 1.14
C SER A 163 -6.22 9.70 1.02
N THR A 164 -7.27 10.43 0.65
CA THR A 164 -7.27 11.90 0.72
C THR A 164 -7.53 12.44 2.12
N LEU A 165 -8.20 11.64 2.97
CA LEU A 165 -8.50 11.98 4.35
C LEU A 165 -8.08 10.83 5.28
N ALA A 166 -7.57 11.20 6.45
CA ALA A 166 -7.20 10.27 7.50
C ALA A 166 -8.44 9.98 8.35
N HIS A 167 -9.14 8.88 8.06
CA HIS A 167 -10.54 8.70 8.44
C HIS A 167 -10.77 8.09 9.83
N GLN A 168 -11.99 8.23 10.36
CA GLN A 168 -12.49 7.60 11.59
C GLN A 168 -14.02 7.46 11.51
N SER A 169 -14.53 6.24 11.26
CA SER A 169 -15.95 5.99 10.95
C SER A 169 -16.88 5.95 12.16
N GLU A 170 -16.37 5.75 13.37
CA GLU A 170 -17.19 5.50 14.57
C GLU A 170 -18.15 6.66 14.89
N HIS A 171 -17.73 7.91 14.66
CA HIS A 171 -18.58 9.07 14.88
C HIS A 171 -19.81 9.10 13.97
N VAL A 172 -19.69 8.61 12.74
CA VAL A 172 -20.80 8.52 11.78
C VAL A 172 -21.76 7.42 12.20
N PHE A 173 -21.24 6.26 12.60
CA PHE A 173 -22.09 5.16 13.08
C PHE A 173 -22.83 5.49 14.38
N LYS A 174 -22.16 6.18 15.32
CA LYS A 174 -22.81 6.76 16.50
C LYS A 174 -23.97 7.68 16.10
N ALA A 175 -23.77 8.56 15.12
CA ALA A 175 -24.81 9.45 14.62
C ALA A 175 -25.95 8.73 13.86
N ALA A 176 -25.70 7.53 13.32
CA ALA A 176 -26.69 6.66 12.67
C ALA A 176 -27.34 5.65 13.62
N GLY A 177 -26.92 5.60 14.89
CA GLY A 177 -27.42 4.65 15.87
C GLY A 177 -26.94 3.22 15.67
N ILE A 178 -25.83 3.00 14.97
CA ILE A 178 -25.29 1.68 14.59
C ILE A 178 -24.17 1.28 15.56
N PRO A 179 -24.29 0.16 16.31
CA PRO A 179 -23.21 -0.35 17.15
C PRO A 179 -21.94 -0.66 16.36
N VAL A 180 -20.78 -0.46 16.96
CA VAL A 180 -19.48 -0.60 16.30
C VAL A 180 -18.62 -1.62 17.03
N LEU A 181 -18.38 -2.75 16.37
CA LEU A 181 -17.39 -3.73 16.79
C LEU A 181 -16.01 -3.32 16.27
N TYR A 182 -14.97 -3.44 17.11
CA TYR A 182 -13.60 -3.13 16.71
C TYR A 182 -12.65 -4.33 16.89
N PRO A 183 -12.50 -5.18 15.87
CA PRO A 183 -11.55 -6.29 15.86
C PRO A 183 -10.10 -5.80 15.92
N SER A 184 -9.27 -6.56 16.63
CA SER A 184 -7.83 -6.28 16.79
C SER A 184 -6.93 -7.03 15.84
N ASN A 185 -7.40 -8.15 15.26
CA ASN A 185 -6.62 -9.03 14.40
C ASN A 185 -7.53 -9.80 13.41
N VAL A 186 -6.92 -10.60 12.52
CA VAL A 186 -7.64 -11.36 11.48
C VAL A 186 -8.59 -12.41 12.05
N GLN A 187 -8.25 -13.05 13.19
CA GLN A 187 -9.14 -14.02 13.85
C GLN A 187 -10.45 -13.35 14.27
N GLU A 188 -10.36 -12.14 14.83
CA GLU A 188 -11.53 -11.40 15.31
C GLU A 188 -12.42 -10.89 14.18
N TYR A 189 -11.95 -10.81 12.93
CA TYR A 189 -12.87 -10.60 11.79
C TYR A 189 -13.88 -11.73 11.64
N LEU A 190 -13.46 -12.97 11.90
CA LEU A 190 -14.37 -14.11 11.89
C LEU A 190 -15.26 -14.10 13.14
N ASP A 191 -14.66 -13.96 14.32
CA ASP A 191 -15.39 -14.06 15.60
C ASP A 191 -16.41 -12.90 15.77
N TYR A 192 -15.96 -11.65 15.61
CA TYR A 192 -16.84 -10.47 15.75
C TYR A 192 -17.78 -10.33 14.56
N GLY A 193 -17.42 -10.82 13.38
CA GLY A 193 -18.34 -10.88 12.24
C GLY A 193 -19.57 -11.73 12.53
N LEU A 194 -19.38 -12.93 13.10
CA LEU A 194 -20.47 -13.82 13.52
C LEU A 194 -21.30 -13.21 14.65
N HIS A 195 -20.64 -12.59 15.65
CA HIS A 195 -21.37 -11.85 16.68
C HIS A 195 -22.13 -10.66 16.11
N GLY A 196 -21.63 -9.99 15.08
CA GLY A 196 -22.29 -8.84 14.46
C GLY A 196 -23.61 -9.20 13.81
N TRP A 197 -23.68 -10.30 13.05
CA TRP A 197 -24.96 -10.78 12.51
C TRP A 197 -25.91 -11.25 13.60
N ALA A 198 -25.44 -11.98 14.61
CA ALA A 198 -26.30 -12.42 15.70
C ALA A 198 -26.83 -11.25 16.55
N MET A 199 -25.99 -10.27 16.86
CA MET A 199 -26.39 -9.02 17.52
C MET A 199 -27.42 -8.26 16.69
N SER A 200 -27.21 -8.18 15.37
CA SER A 200 -28.12 -7.52 14.44
C SER A 200 -29.49 -8.21 14.39
N ARG A 201 -29.51 -9.55 14.32
CA ARG A 201 -30.74 -10.35 14.36
C ARG A 201 -31.51 -10.16 15.65
N TYR A 202 -30.81 -10.20 16.79
CA TYR A 202 -31.40 -10.07 18.12
C TYR A 202 -31.96 -8.65 18.38
N SER A 203 -31.16 -7.62 18.14
CA SER A 203 -31.52 -6.23 18.45
C SER A 203 -32.34 -5.54 17.37
N GLY A 204 -32.38 -6.10 16.15
CA GLY A 204 -32.91 -5.42 14.97
C GLY A 204 -32.05 -4.25 14.48
N LEU A 205 -30.91 -3.96 15.10
CA LEU A 205 -29.95 -2.93 14.64
C LEU A 205 -29.15 -3.46 13.46
N TRP A 206 -28.65 -2.55 12.62
CA TRP A 206 -27.46 -2.84 11.81
C TRP A 206 -26.24 -2.78 12.72
N VAL A 207 -25.22 -3.61 12.48
CA VAL A 207 -23.99 -3.63 13.28
C VAL A 207 -22.79 -3.37 12.38
N ALA A 208 -21.94 -2.42 12.77
CA ALA A 208 -20.72 -2.10 12.05
C ALA A 208 -19.51 -2.84 12.61
N MET A 209 -18.55 -3.11 11.74
CA MET A 209 -17.22 -3.58 12.08
C MET A 209 -16.19 -2.61 11.50
N LYS A 210 -15.36 -2.04 12.37
CA LYS A 210 -14.26 -1.16 11.95
C LYS A 210 -13.10 -2.01 11.42
N CYS A 211 -12.74 -1.78 10.16
CA CYS A 211 -11.70 -2.50 9.45
C CYS A 211 -10.52 -1.56 9.16
N VAL A 212 -9.47 -1.62 9.98
CA VAL A 212 -8.27 -0.80 9.78
C VAL A 212 -7.24 -1.47 8.86
N THR A 213 -6.42 -0.66 8.19
CA THR A 213 -5.37 -1.10 7.26
C THR A 213 -4.52 -2.23 7.84
N ASP A 214 -4.03 -2.08 9.08
CA ASP A 214 -3.17 -3.05 9.76
C ASP A 214 -3.77 -4.45 9.93
N VAL A 215 -5.09 -4.58 9.90
CA VAL A 215 -5.78 -5.87 10.01
C VAL A 215 -6.20 -6.37 8.62
N VAL A 216 -6.76 -5.51 7.77
CA VAL A 216 -7.21 -5.89 6.42
C VAL A 216 -6.06 -6.34 5.51
N GLU A 217 -4.94 -5.62 5.56
CA GLU A 217 -3.74 -5.87 4.75
C GLU A 217 -2.79 -6.89 5.40
N SER A 218 -3.14 -7.41 6.57
CA SER A 218 -2.38 -8.47 7.22
C SER A 218 -2.82 -9.87 6.80
N SER A 219 -1.87 -10.79 6.76
CA SER A 219 -2.09 -12.23 6.67
C SER A 219 -1.62 -12.89 7.95
N ALA A 220 -2.42 -13.84 8.45
CA ALA A 220 -2.13 -14.54 9.69
C ALA A 220 -2.61 -15.99 9.60
N SER A 221 -2.04 -16.82 10.48
CA SER A 221 -2.63 -18.14 10.73
C SER A 221 -3.81 -17.99 11.69
N VAL A 222 -4.99 -18.44 11.29
CA VAL A 222 -6.23 -18.36 12.07
C VAL A 222 -6.84 -19.74 12.25
N ASP A 223 -7.71 -19.88 13.24
CA ASP A 223 -8.53 -21.05 13.49
C ASP A 223 -9.94 -20.84 12.94
N VAL A 224 -10.40 -21.79 12.14
CA VAL A 224 -11.72 -21.79 11.52
C VAL A 224 -12.54 -22.90 12.15
N ASP A 225 -13.63 -22.53 12.80
CA ASP A 225 -14.73 -23.42 13.16
C ASP A 225 -15.99 -22.54 13.19
N PRO A 226 -17.09 -22.89 12.49
CA PRO A 226 -18.34 -22.14 12.55
C PRO A 226 -18.84 -21.91 13.98
N HIS A 227 -18.54 -22.80 14.92
CA HIS A 227 -18.97 -22.75 16.32
C HIS A 227 -17.92 -22.16 17.28
N ARG A 228 -16.79 -21.66 16.77
CA ARG A 228 -15.74 -21.04 17.61
C ARG A 228 -16.25 -19.83 18.41
N ALA A 229 -17.10 -19.02 17.78
CA ALA A 229 -17.81 -17.95 18.47
C ALA A 229 -19.04 -18.53 19.21
N GLU A 230 -18.97 -18.55 20.54
CA GLU A 230 -20.10 -18.91 21.40
C GLU A 230 -21.07 -17.74 21.47
N ILE A 231 -22.27 -17.92 20.91
CA ILE A 231 -23.29 -16.87 20.82
C ILE A 231 -24.37 -17.15 21.86
N VAL A 232 -24.55 -16.21 22.78
CA VAL A 232 -25.56 -16.24 23.83
C VAL A 232 -26.59 -15.15 23.55
N LEU A 233 -27.86 -15.52 23.40
CA LEU A 233 -28.95 -14.55 23.29
C LEU A 233 -29.41 -14.16 24.70
N PRO A 234 -29.51 -12.86 25.04
CA PRO A 234 -30.02 -12.45 26.34
C PRO A 234 -31.47 -12.89 26.57
N GLU A 235 -31.76 -13.42 27.76
CA GLU A 235 -33.11 -13.84 28.17
C GLU A 235 -33.75 -12.86 29.18
N ASP A 236 -32.97 -11.95 29.75
CA ASP A 236 -33.34 -11.00 30.80
C ASP A 236 -33.82 -9.63 30.26
N PHE A 237 -33.78 -9.42 28.94
CA PHE A 237 -34.24 -8.19 28.30
C PHE A 237 -35.70 -8.28 27.85
N ILE A 238 -36.52 -7.31 28.25
CA ILE A 238 -37.95 -7.27 27.91
C ILE A 238 -38.13 -6.71 26.49
N LEU A 239 -38.54 -7.56 25.55
CA LEU A 239 -38.84 -7.16 24.17
C LEU A 239 -40.17 -6.39 24.08
N PRO A 240 -40.28 -5.36 23.21
CA PRO A 240 -41.53 -4.65 23.00
C PRO A 240 -42.56 -5.51 22.24
N ALA A 241 -43.84 -5.15 22.38
CA ALA A 241 -44.92 -5.76 21.59
C ALA A 241 -44.63 -5.61 20.08
N GLY A 242 -44.63 -6.72 19.35
CA GLY A 242 -44.31 -6.76 17.91
C GLY A 242 -42.82 -6.90 17.57
N GLY A 243 -41.94 -7.04 18.57
CA GLY A 243 -40.52 -7.32 18.38
C GLY A 243 -39.69 -6.12 17.86
N LEU A 244 -38.41 -6.37 17.60
CA LEU A 244 -37.43 -5.35 17.23
C LEU A 244 -37.13 -5.26 15.73
N ASN A 245 -37.34 -6.35 15.00
CA ASN A 245 -36.93 -6.49 13.60
C ASN A 245 -37.81 -5.67 12.64
N ILE A 246 -37.33 -5.59 11.39
CA ILE A 246 -38.02 -4.88 10.32
C ILE A 246 -39.45 -5.38 10.12
N ARG A 247 -40.37 -4.44 9.93
CA ARG A 247 -41.77 -4.70 9.62
C ARG A 247 -42.34 -3.56 8.80
N TRP A 248 -43.43 -3.85 8.10
CA TRP A 248 -44.13 -2.88 7.27
C TRP A 248 -45.64 -3.04 7.41
N PRO A 249 -46.42 -1.94 7.41
CA PRO A 249 -46.00 -0.53 7.41
C PRO A 249 -45.84 0.04 8.83
N ASP A 250 -44.66 0.59 9.15
CA ASP A 250 -44.43 1.33 10.41
C ASP A 250 -44.29 2.85 10.14
N PRO A 251 -45.03 3.72 10.86
CA PRO A 251 -44.81 5.16 10.81
C PRO A 251 -43.42 5.58 11.32
N PRO A 252 -42.83 6.68 10.83
CA PRO A 252 -41.48 7.11 11.22
C PRO A 252 -41.24 7.24 12.74
N LEU A 253 -42.17 7.87 13.48
CA LEU A 253 -42.03 8.05 14.94
C LEU A 253 -42.06 6.73 15.71
N VAL A 254 -42.72 5.70 15.18
CA VAL A 254 -42.74 4.36 15.79
C VAL A 254 -41.42 3.62 15.56
N GLN A 255 -40.75 3.87 14.44
CA GLN A 255 -39.41 3.34 14.19
C GLN A 255 -38.37 4.01 15.09
N GLU A 256 -38.45 5.34 15.23
CA GLU A 256 -37.60 6.13 16.13
C GLU A 256 -37.74 5.67 17.58
N ALA A 257 -38.96 5.63 18.12
CA ALA A 257 -39.21 5.16 19.48
C ALA A 257 -38.65 3.74 19.70
N ARG A 258 -38.85 2.82 18.76
CA ARG A 258 -38.27 1.46 18.87
C ARG A 258 -36.75 1.48 18.93
N LEU A 259 -36.11 2.29 18.08
CA LEU A 259 -34.66 2.41 18.04
C LEU A 259 -34.10 2.92 19.38
N LEU A 260 -34.66 4.03 19.88
CA LEU A 260 -34.16 4.73 21.06
C LEU A 260 -34.54 4.04 22.37
N ASP A 261 -35.77 3.53 22.48
CA ASP A 261 -36.31 2.98 23.73
C ASP A 261 -35.94 1.50 23.94
N TYR A 262 -35.66 0.77 22.85
CA TYR A 262 -35.45 -0.69 22.93
C TYR A 262 -34.20 -1.20 22.21
N LYS A 263 -34.02 -0.88 20.92
CA LYS A 263 -32.98 -1.56 20.11
C LYS A 263 -31.57 -1.36 20.66
N TRP A 264 -31.19 -0.14 21.06
CA TRP A 264 -29.86 0.12 21.64
C TRP A 264 -29.62 -0.65 22.94
N TYR A 265 -30.61 -0.69 23.83
CA TYR A 265 -30.50 -1.44 25.07
C TYR A 265 -30.47 -2.96 24.85
N ALA A 266 -31.19 -3.47 23.85
CA ALA A 266 -31.07 -4.86 23.41
C ALA A 266 -29.65 -5.16 22.90
N GLY A 267 -29.06 -4.24 22.13
CA GLY A 267 -27.65 -4.32 21.72
C GLY A 267 -26.70 -4.39 22.92
N LEU A 268 -26.84 -3.51 23.90
CA LEU A 268 -26.04 -3.52 25.14
C LEU A 268 -26.21 -4.80 25.95
N ALA A 269 -27.44 -5.32 26.07
CA ALA A 269 -27.70 -6.60 26.71
C ALA A 269 -26.98 -7.75 26.00
N TYR A 270 -26.96 -7.74 24.67
CA TYR A 270 -26.21 -8.72 23.87
C TYR A 270 -24.70 -8.62 24.11
N VAL A 271 -24.13 -7.40 24.11
CA VAL A 271 -22.70 -7.17 24.39
C VAL A 271 -22.32 -7.75 25.76
N ARG A 272 -23.15 -7.52 26.78
CA ARG A 272 -22.95 -8.05 28.14
C ARG A 272 -23.01 -9.57 28.20
N ALA A 273 -24.06 -10.17 27.63
CA ALA A 273 -24.27 -11.63 27.65
C ALA A 273 -23.11 -12.38 26.97
N ASN A 274 -22.55 -11.82 25.90
CA ASN A 274 -21.46 -12.43 25.13
C ASN A 274 -20.06 -12.02 25.62
N LYS A 275 -19.96 -11.16 26.64
CA LYS A 275 -18.70 -10.62 27.17
C LYS A 275 -17.78 -10.16 26.03
N LEU A 276 -18.32 -9.33 25.11
CA LEU A 276 -17.51 -8.82 24.00
C LEU A 276 -16.42 -7.87 24.51
N ASP A 277 -16.72 -7.14 25.59
CA ASP A 277 -15.74 -6.37 26.35
C ASP A 277 -15.16 -7.25 27.46
N ARG A 278 -13.83 -7.28 27.60
CA ARG A 278 -13.11 -8.27 28.42
C ARG A 278 -11.96 -7.67 29.22
N VAL A 279 -11.83 -8.09 30.48
CA VAL A 279 -10.60 -7.88 31.25
C VAL A 279 -9.56 -8.91 30.78
N MET A 280 -8.54 -8.44 30.07
CA MET A 280 -7.48 -9.27 29.48
C MET A 280 -6.34 -9.55 30.45
N LEU A 281 -6.13 -8.65 31.41
CA LEU A 281 -5.18 -8.79 32.49
C LEU A 281 -5.78 -8.14 33.74
N ASP A 282 -5.69 -8.81 34.87
CA ASP A 282 -6.21 -8.32 36.15
C ASP A 282 -5.21 -8.55 37.29
N SER A 283 -5.31 -7.75 38.34
CA SER A 283 -4.53 -7.85 39.56
C SER A 283 -5.44 -7.87 40.79
N PRO A 284 -5.15 -8.70 41.81
CA PRO A 284 -5.83 -8.64 43.10
C PRO A 284 -5.71 -7.29 43.81
N GLN A 285 -4.73 -6.47 43.43
CA GLN A 285 -4.45 -5.14 43.98
C GLN A 285 -4.48 -4.09 42.86
N ALA A 286 -5.41 -4.24 41.91
CA ALA A 286 -5.52 -3.35 40.76
C ALA A 286 -5.69 -1.89 41.21
N ARG A 287 -4.83 -1.01 40.69
CA ARG A 287 -4.80 0.44 40.99
C ARG A 287 -4.66 1.30 39.75
N PHE A 288 -4.11 0.76 38.65
CA PHE A 288 -3.97 1.44 37.37
C PHE A 288 -4.64 0.63 36.27
N GLY A 289 -5.68 1.20 35.65
CA GLY A 289 -6.41 0.59 34.54
C GLY A 289 -5.92 1.11 33.20
N ILE A 290 -5.93 0.24 32.19
CA ILE A 290 -5.80 0.62 30.79
C ILE A 290 -7.05 0.14 30.05
N MET A 291 -7.79 1.05 29.44
CA MET A 291 -8.94 0.73 28.57
C MET A 291 -8.53 0.94 27.11
N THR A 292 -8.76 -0.04 26.24
CA THR A 292 -8.37 0.04 24.83
C THR A 292 -9.24 -0.85 23.95
N ALA A 293 -9.13 -0.72 22.62
CA ALA A 293 -9.93 -1.45 21.65
C ALA A 293 -9.18 -1.70 20.33
N GLY A 294 -9.64 -2.70 19.57
CA GLY A 294 -9.14 -3.01 18.24
C GLY A 294 -7.62 -3.08 18.14
N LYS A 295 -7.03 -2.49 17.09
CA LYS A 295 -5.58 -2.51 16.87
C LYS A 295 -4.81 -1.88 18.04
N ALA A 296 -5.34 -0.84 18.68
CA ALA A 296 -4.68 -0.20 19.83
C ALA A 296 -4.45 -1.17 21.00
N TYR A 297 -5.30 -2.19 21.18
CA TYR A 297 -5.07 -3.24 22.17
C TYR A 297 -3.76 -3.99 21.94
N LEU A 298 -3.48 -4.36 20.69
CA LEU A 298 -2.23 -5.01 20.29
C LEU A 298 -1.03 -4.08 20.56
N ASP A 299 -1.14 -2.82 20.20
CA ASP A 299 -0.08 -1.84 20.47
C ASP A 299 0.15 -1.59 21.97
N VAL A 300 -0.90 -1.64 22.81
CA VAL A 300 -0.79 -1.58 24.28
C VAL A 300 -0.06 -2.81 24.82
N ARG A 301 -0.40 -4.02 24.34
CA ARG A 301 0.29 -5.25 24.73
C ARG A 301 1.77 -5.20 24.39
N GLN A 302 2.10 -4.72 23.19
CA GLN A 302 3.49 -4.50 22.78
C GLN A 302 4.17 -3.44 23.65
N ALA A 303 3.51 -2.31 23.92
CA ALA A 303 4.06 -1.25 24.78
C ALA A 303 4.38 -1.74 26.21
N LEU A 304 3.53 -2.60 26.79
CA LEU A 304 3.79 -3.21 28.08
C LEU A 304 5.03 -4.11 28.03
N VAL A 305 5.15 -4.98 27.02
CA VAL A 305 6.33 -5.85 26.84
C VAL A 305 7.60 -5.01 26.63
N ASP A 306 7.54 -3.98 25.79
CA ASP A 306 8.65 -3.06 25.54
C ASP A 306 9.17 -2.43 26.85
N LEU A 307 8.26 -2.01 27.74
CA LEU A 307 8.58 -1.44 29.05
C LEU A 307 9.10 -2.49 30.06
N GLY A 308 9.21 -3.75 29.66
CA GLY A 308 9.57 -4.87 30.54
C GLY A 308 8.45 -5.24 31.51
N LEU A 309 7.20 -4.91 31.18
CA LEU A 309 6.01 -5.20 31.97
C LEU A 309 5.28 -6.42 31.40
N ASP A 310 5.84 -7.60 31.64
CA ASP A 310 5.14 -8.86 31.36
C ASP A 310 3.88 -9.02 32.25
N ASP A 311 3.08 -10.05 31.97
CA ASP A 311 1.82 -10.25 32.68
C ASP A 311 2.01 -10.43 34.20
N GLU A 312 3.09 -11.08 34.63
CA GLU A 312 3.41 -11.26 36.05
C GLU A 312 3.78 -9.93 36.70
N THR A 313 4.65 -9.14 36.07
CA THR A 313 5.06 -7.82 36.54
C THR A 313 3.85 -6.89 36.60
N CYS A 314 2.99 -6.89 35.57
CA CYS A 314 1.75 -6.11 35.55
C CYS A 314 0.84 -6.47 36.74
N ARG A 315 0.65 -7.77 37.02
CA ARG A 315 -0.12 -8.23 38.20
C ARG A 315 0.49 -7.73 39.50
N ARG A 316 1.82 -7.83 39.64
CA ARG A 316 2.58 -7.42 40.83
C ARG A 316 2.44 -5.93 41.15
N ILE A 317 2.40 -5.06 40.13
CA ILE A 317 2.31 -3.60 40.32
C ILE A 317 0.87 -3.05 40.25
N GLY A 318 -0.13 -3.92 40.06
CA GLY A 318 -1.54 -3.53 40.10
C GLY A 318 -2.09 -2.96 38.79
N ILE A 319 -1.62 -3.42 37.63
CA ILE A 319 -2.19 -3.06 36.32
C ILE A 319 -3.38 -3.97 35.99
N ARG A 320 -4.46 -3.36 35.49
CA ARG A 320 -5.62 -4.04 34.88
C ARG A 320 -5.79 -3.57 33.43
N LEU A 321 -6.00 -4.48 32.48
CA LEU A 321 -6.18 -4.18 31.07
C LEU A 321 -7.58 -4.61 30.62
N TYR A 322 -8.38 -3.66 30.14
CA TYR A 322 -9.72 -3.89 29.62
C TYR A 322 -9.76 -3.63 28.11
N LYS A 323 -10.12 -4.68 27.38
CA LYS A 323 -10.30 -4.64 25.93
C LYS A 323 -11.78 -4.51 25.62
N VAL A 324 -12.16 -3.41 25.00
CA VAL A 324 -13.51 -3.15 24.52
C VAL A 324 -13.67 -3.75 23.12
N GLY A 325 -14.63 -4.66 22.96
CA GLY A 325 -15.00 -5.26 21.68
C GLY A 325 -16.05 -4.44 20.95
N CYS A 326 -17.01 -3.84 21.68
CA CYS A 326 -18.02 -2.94 21.14
C CYS A 326 -17.73 -1.50 21.58
N VAL A 327 -17.08 -0.71 20.71
CA VAL A 327 -16.61 0.64 21.07
C VAL A 327 -17.73 1.67 21.17
N TRP A 328 -18.87 1.39 20.53
CA TRP A 328 -20.09 2.17 20.70
C TRP A 328 -21.32 1.29 20.48
N PRO A 329 -22.37 1.38 21.33
CA PRO A 329 -22.33 1.99 22.66
C PRO A 329 -21.45 1.14 23.63
N LEU A 330 -20.74 1.81 24.54
CA LEU A 330 -19.96 1.16 25.60
C LEU A 330 -20.88 0.48 26.62
N GLU A 331 -20.59 -0.76 27.01
CA GLU A 331 -21.39 -1.48 27.99
C GLU A 331 -21.11 -0.99 29.43
N ALA A 332 -22.12 -0.35 30.02
CA ALA A 332 -22.01 0.36 31.29
C ALA A 332 -21.58 -0.52 32.48
N HIS A 333 -22.09 -1.76 32.59
CA HIS A 333 -21.85 -2.57 33.78
C HIS A 333 -20.42 -3.09 33.82
N GLY A 334 -19.91 -3.59 32.70
CA GLY A 334 -18.52 -4.01 32.53
C GLY A 334 -17.56 -2.85 32.70
N ALA A 335 -17.87 -1.66 32.15
CA ALA A 335 -17.05 -0.47 32.32
C ALA A 335 -16.96 -0.02 33.79
N ARG A 336 -18.07 -0.04 34.54
CA ARG A 336 -18.08 0.29 35.97
C ARG A 336 -17.36 -0.77 36.81
N ALA A 337 -17.61 -2.06 36.56
CA ALA A 337 -16.91 -3.15 37.23
C ALA A 337 -15.39 -3.10 36.99
N PHE A 338 -14.97 -2.73 35.78
CA PHE A 338 -13.56 -2.50 35.48
C PHE A 338 -12.96 -1.36 36.31
N ALA A 339 -13.71 -0.28 36.54
CA ALA A 339 -13.26 0.90 37.28
C ALA A 339 -13.09 0.67 38.80
N GLU A 340 -13.78 -0.31 39.37
CA GLU A 340 -13.74 -0.57 40.82
C GLU A 340 -12.33 -0.93 41.31
N GLY A 341 -11.89 -0.25 42.36
CA GLY A 341 -10.56 -0.37 42.97
C GLY A 341 -9.46 0.43 42.28
N LEU A 342 -9.70 0.96 41.07
CA LEU A 342 -8.70 1.73 40.34
C LEU A 342 -8.60 3.17 40.88
N GLN A 343 -7.37 3.68 40.91
CA GLN A 343 -7.07 5.09 41.20
C GLN A 343 -7.06 5.93 39.91
N GLU A 344 -6.69 5.29 38.80
CA GLU A 344 -6.54 5.92 37.50
C GLU A 344 -6.85 4.94 36.37
N ILE A 345 -7.47 5.44 35.29
CA ILE A 345 -7.65 4.75 34.02
C ILE A 345 -7.00 5.57 32.91
N LEU A 346 -6.11 4.93 32.14
CA LEU A 346 -5.62 5.43 30.86
C LEU A 346 -6.44 4.82 29.71
N VAL A 347 -7.12 5.66 28.94
CA VAL A 347 -7.86 5.27 27.74
C VAL A 347 -6.94 5.40 26.52
N VAL A 348 -6.63 4.26 25.91
CA VAL A 348 -5.80 4.18 24.70
C VAL A 348 -6.70 3.84 23.51
N GLU A 349 -7.10 4.87 22.78
CA GLU A 349 -7.89 4.78 21.56
C GLU A 349 -7.27 5.58 20.42
N GLU A 350 -7.43 5.12 19.18
CA GLU A 350 -6.92 5.82 18.00
C GLU A 350 -7.81 6.99 17.58
N LYS A 351 -7.22 8.00 16.94
CA LYS A 351 -7.95 9.17 16.42
C LYS A 351 -8.68 9.95 17.53
N ARG A 352 -9.88 10.49 17.30
CA ARG A 352 -10.60 11.28 18.31
C ARG A 352 -11.32 10.39 19.32
N GLN A 353 -11.63 10.94 20.49
CA GLN A 353 -12.21 10.19 21.60
C GLN A 353 -13.63 9.68 21.32
N ILE A 354 -13.86 8.41 21.60
CA ILE A 354 -15.16 7.73 21.65
C ILE A 354 -15.29 7.02 23.00
N LEU A 355 -14.29 6.22 23.40
CA LEU A 355 -14.29 5.49 24.65
C LEU A 355 -14.08 6.41 25.85
N GLU A 356 -13.15 7.37 25.76
CA GLU A 356 -12.84 8.27 26.87
C GLU A 356 -14.06 9.08 27.31
N TYR A 357 -14.87 9.55 26.36
CA TYR A 357 -16.11 10.28 26.65
C TYR A 357 -17.18 9.39 27.28
N GLN A 358 -17.38 8.18 26.74
CA GLN A 358 -18.38 7.24 27.28
C GLN A 358 -18.00 6.77 28.68
N LEU A 359 -16.72 6.45 28.92
CA LEU A 359 -16.24 6.07 30.25
C LEU A 359 -16.44 7.20 31.26
N LYS A 360 -16.12 8.45 30.90
CA LYS A 360 -16.36 9.60 31.78
C LYS A 360 -17.85 9.76 32.09
N GLU A 361 -18.73 9.60 31.11
CA GLU A 361 -20.18 9.63 31.32
C GLU A 361 -20.62 8.54 32.30
N GLU A 362 -20.16 7.31 32.13
CA GLU A 362 -20.50 6.18 33.01
C GLU A 362 -20.01 6.35 34.45
N LEU A 363 -18.97 7.16 34.66
CA LEU A 363 -18.35 7.39 35.96
C LEU A 363 -18.81 8.69 36.64
N TYR A 364 -19.21 9.72 35.88
CA TYR A 364 -19.44 11.07 36.41
C TYR A 364 -20.52 11.12 37.50
N ASN A 365 -21.60 10.35 37.33
CA ASN A 365 -22.69 10.21 38.31
C ASN A 365 -22.63 8.88 39.09
N TYR A 366 -21.51 8.16 39.02
CA TYR A 366 -21.29 6.95 39.82
C TYR A 366 -20.88 7.32 41.26
N ARG A 367 -20.65 6.34 42.15
CA ARG A 367 -20.27 6.68 43.53
C ARG A 367 -18.86 7.28 43.58
N ASP A 368 -18.67 8.30 44.41
CA ASP A 368 -17.40 9.04 44.49
C ASP A 368 -16.22 8.17 44.96
N ASP A 369 -16.47 7.14 45.78
CA ASP A 369 -15.44 6.27 46.35
C ASP A 369 -14.83 5.27 45.34
N VAL A 370 -15.43 5.15 44.15
CA VAL A 370 -15.00 4.22 43.08
C VAL A 370 -14.80 4.95 41.74
N ARG A 371 -14.66 6.28 41.76
CA ARG A 371 -14.43 7.11 40.56
C ARG A 371 -12.92 7.34 40.34
N PRO A 372 -12.25 6.56 39.49
CA PRO A 372 -10.85 6.83 39.15
C PRO A 372 -10.70 8.12 38.34
N ARG A 373 -9.49 8.67 38.34
CA ARG A 373 -9.11 9.71 37.37
C ARG A 373 -9.02 9.08 35.98
N VAL A 374 -9.55 9.74 34.96
CA VAL A 374 -9.55 9.23 33.59
C VAL A 374 -8.70 10.13 32.71
N TYR A 375 -7.63 9.56 32.15
CA TYR A 375 -6.74 10.19 31.18
C TYR A 375 -6.81 9.45 29.85
N GLY A 376 -6.39 10.12 28.78
CA GLY A 376 -6.40 9.53 27.45
C GLY A 376 -5.65 10.44 26.49
N LYS A 377 -6.38 11.32 25.79
CA LYS A 377 -5.74 12.24 24.84
C LYS A 377 -4.86 13.29 25.49
N PHE A 378 -5.27 13.76 26.66
CA PHE A 378 -4.56 14.79 27.38
C PHE A 378 -4.08 14.28 28.72
N ASP A 379 -2.96 14.83 29.15
CA ASP A 379 -2.44 14.63 30.49
C ASP A 379 -3.23 15.46 31.52
N GLU A 380 -2.80 15.44 32.77
CA GLU A 380 -3.37 16.24 33.87
C GLU A 380 -3.37 17.75 33.57
N ARG A 381 -4.49 18.40 33.90
CA ARG A 381 -4.77 19.82 33.58
C ARG A 381 -5.08 20.64 34.84
N ASP A 382 -4.53 20.28 36.00
CA ASP A 382 -4.74 20.98 37.28
C ASP A 382 -6.22 21.29 37.59
N ASN A 383 -7.12 20.34 37.29
CA ASN A 383 -8.58 20.48 37.42
C ASN A 383 -9.23 21.62 36.61
N ALA A 384 -8.57 22.13 35.56
CA ALA A 384 -9.07 23.20 34.71
C ALA A 384 -10.23 22.81 33.77
N GLY A 385 -10.87 21.66 33.98
CA GLY A 385 -12.08 21.22 33.26
C GLY A 385 -11.82 20.25 32.10
N GLY A 386 -12.84 20.13 31.23
CA GLY A 386 -12.86 19.18 30.11
C GLY A 386 -11.97 19.60 28.93
N GLU A 387 -12.07 18.85 27.83
CA GLU A 387 -11.22 19.05 26.63
C GLU A 387 -11.16 20.51 26.16
N TRP A 388 -12.32 21.17 26.12
CA TRP A 388 -12.52 22.53 25.62
C TRP A 388 -12.30 23.63 26.66
N SER A 389 -11.99 23.27 27.91
CA SER A 389 -11.87 24.22 29.03
C SER A 389 -10.49 24.87 29.15
N VAL A 390 -9.46 24.32 28.50
CA VAL A 390 -8.11 24.91 28.43
C VAL A 390 -7.65 25.10 26.99
N PRO A 391 -6.88 26.18 26.67
CA PRO A 391 -6.18 26.30 25.39
C PRO A 391 -5.32 25.06 25.13
N MET A 392 -5.21 24.65 23.85
CA MET A 392 -4.58 23.41 23.36
C MET A 392 -3.53 22.83 24.32
N GLY A 393 -3.97 21.91 25.21
CA GLY A 393 -3.13 21.35 26.28
C GLY A 393 -2.09 20.36 25.75
N ASN A 394 -1.21 19.88 26.64
CA ASN A 394 -0.19 18.88 26.29
C ASN A 394 -0.85 17.54 25.95
N TRP A 395 -0.57 17.02 24.75
CA TRP A 395 -1.04 15.71 24.30
C TRP A 395 -0.30 14.59 25.03
N LEU A 396 -1.05 13.70 25.67
CA LEU A 396 -0.54 12.42 26.17
C LEU A 396 -0.59 11.37 25.05
N LEU A 397 -1.76 11.24 24.42
CA LEU A 397 -1.96 10.44 23.21
C LEU A 397 -2.59 11.34 22.14
N PRO A 398 -1.95 11.55 20.97
CA PRO A 398 -2.49 12.45 19.96
C PRO A 398 -3.82 11.95 19.39
N ALA A 399 -4.70 12.89 19.00
CA ALA A 399 -5.95 12.59 18.31
C ALA A 399 -5.80 12.46 16.78
N HIS A 400 -4.60 12.65 16.26
CA HIS A 400 -4.26 12.58 14.83
C HIS A 400 -3.21 11.51 14.56
N TYR A 401 -3.10 11.07 13.30
CA TYR A 401 -2.26 9.93 12.88
C TYR A 401 -2.59 8.61 13.59
N GLU A 402 -1.76 7.59 13.37
CA GLU A 402 -1.82 6.30 14.05
C GLU A 402 -1.07 6.38 15.38
N LEU A 403 -1.55 5.64 16.39
CA LEU A 403 -0.77 5.39 17.58
C LEU A 403 0.31 4.34 17.29
N SER A 404 1.50 4.54 17.85
CA SER A 404 2.59 3.56 17.82
C SER A 404 2.80 2.98 19.23
N PRO A 405 3.33 1.75 19.34
CA PRO A 405 3.69 1.17 20.64
C PRO A 405 4.63 2.08 21.45
N ALA A 406 5.55 2.81 20.79
CA ALA A 406 6.45 3.74 21.47
C ALA A 406 5.72 4.94 22.09
N LEU A 407 4.74 5.53 21.39
CA LEU A 407 3.92 6.62 21.93
C LEU A 407 3.09 6.13 23.13
N ILE A 408 2.51 4.93 23.02
CA ILE A 408 1.73 4.31 24.10
C ILE A 408 2.62 3.97 25.29
N ALA A 409 3.82 3.43 25.06
CA ALA A 409 4.80 3.12 26.10
C ALA A 409 5.21 4.38 26.87
N ARG A 410 5.44 5.51 26.17
CA ARG A 410 5.69 6.80 26.80
C ARG A 410 4.50 7.25 27.67
N ALA A 411 3.28 7.17 27.14
CA ALA A 411 2.08 7.54 27.91
C ALA A 411 1.91 6.66 29.17
N ILE A 412 2.08 5.35 29.05
CA ILE A 412 2.02 4.42 30.19
C ILE A 412 3.12 4.76 31.20
N ALA A 413 4.37 4.96 30.77
CA ALA A 413 5.49 5.30 31.65
C ALA A 413 5.24 6.61 32.41
N THR A 414 4.84 7.68 31.70
CA THR A 414 4.52 8.99 32.29
C THR A 414 3.45 8.89 33.38
N ARG A 415 2.43 8.05 33.19
CA ARG A 415 1.38 7.86 34.20
C ARG A 415 1.86 6.96 35.35
N LEU A 416 2.56 5.87 35.05
CA LEU A 416 3.11 4.95 36.07
C LEU A 416 4.17 5.62 36.97
N GLU A 417 4.86 6.66 36.50
CA GLU A 417 5.78 7.46 37.34
C GLU A 417 5.10 8.09 38.56
N LYS A 418 3.78 8.33 38.49
CA LYS A 418 2.96 8.86 39.60
C LYS A 418 2.63 7.82 40.66
N PHE A 419 2.96 6.55 40.41
CA PHE A 419 2.72 5.43 41.30
C PHE A 419 4.02 4.99 41.98
N GLU A 420 3.90 4.49 43.21
CA GLU A 420 4.98 3.75 43.86
C GLU A 420 5.20 2.41 43.14
N LEU A 421 6.42 2.21 42.63
CA LEU A 421 6.83 1.03 41.87
C LEU A 421 8.09 0.42 42.50
N PRO A 422 8.25 -0.93 42.45
CA PRO A 422 9.50 -1.58 42.78
C PRO A 422 10.67 -1.03 41.95
N SER A 423 11.85 -0.91 42.56
CA SER A 423 13.03 -0.29 41.94
C SER A 423 13.50 -1.02 40.67
N ASP A 424 13.35 -2.35 40.61
CA ASP A 424 13.67 -3.15 39.42
C ASP A 424 12.73 -2.86 38.24
N VAL A 425 11.45 -2.60 38.51
CA VAL A 425 10.46 -2.25 37.47
C VAL A 425 10.73 -0.86 36.95
N ARG A 426 10.97 0.10 37.85
CA ARG A 426 11.31 1.47 37.49
C ARG A 426 12.54 1.53 36.59
N ALA A 427 13.61 0.81 36.97
CA ALA A 427 14.83 0.74 36.17
C ALA A 427 14.60 0.17 34.76
N ARG A 428 13.75 -0.86 34.61
CA ARG A 428 13.38 -1.42 33.31
C ARG A 428 12.64 -0.42 32.42
N ILE A 429 11.64 0.27 32.99
CA ILE A 429 10.87 1.32 32.30
C ILE A 429 11.82 2.43 31.83
N GLU A 430 12.64 2.98 32.72
CA GLU A 430 13.58 4.06 32.42
C GLU A 430 14.59 3.66 31.33
N ALA A 431 15.12 2.44 31.39
CA ALA A 431 16.02 1.92 30.36
C ALA A 431 15.35 1.84 28.98
N ARG A 432 14.09 1.41 28.90
CA ARG A 432 13.37 1.38 27.61
C ARG A 432 13.09 2.79 27.09
N ILE A 433 12.62 3.71 27.94
CA ILE A 433 12.35 5.09 27.54
C ILE A 433 13.62 5.76 27.01
N ALA A 434 14.78 5.52 27.64
CA ALA A 434 16.05 6.03 27.14
C ALA A 434 16.40 5.53 25.73
N ILE A 435 16.05 4.28 25.39
CA ILE A 435 16.25 3.73 24.04
C ILE A 435 15.32 4.44 23.04
N ILE A 436 14.05 4.63 23.38
CA ILE A 436 13.07 5.33 22.52
C ILE A 436 13.57 6.76 22.25
N ASP A 437 13.94 7.50 23.29
CA ASP A 437 14.46 8.87 23.18
C ASP A 437 15.74 8.94 22.33
N ALA A 438 16.65 7.98 22.49
CA ALA A 438 17.87 7.91 21.71
C ALA A 438 17.58 7.68 20.22
N LYS A 439 16.59 6.84 19.90
CA LYS A 439 16.17 6.56 18.52
C LYS A 439 15.46 7.75 17.88
N GLU A 440 14.55 8.41 18.58
CA GLU A 440 13.92 9.63 18.09
C GLU A 440 14.95 10.73 17.81
N LYS A 441 15.91 10.95 18.73
CA LYS A 441 17.02 11.89 18.52
C LYS A 441 17.90 11.51 17.33
N ALA A 442 18.11 10.22 17.09
CA ALA A 442 18.88 9.75 15.95
C ALA A 442 18.15 9.98 14.61
N LEU A 443 16.82 9.82 14.59
CA LEU A 443 15.96 10.05 13.43
C LEU A 443 15.73 11.54 13.14
N ALA A 444 15.78 12.39 14.17
CA ALA A 444 15.67 13.84 14.01
C ALA A 444 16.87 14.48 13.28
N LYS A 445 17.98 13.75 13.08
CA LYS A 445 19.13 14.24 12.33
C LYS A 445 18.78 14.30 10.84
N PRO A 446 18.97 15.45 10.16
CA PRO A 446 18.68 15.57 8.74
C PRO A 446 19.56 14.61 7.93
N ARG A 447 18.91 13.79 7.10
CA ARG A 447 19.56 12.90 6.13
C ARG A 447 19.21 13.35 4.72
N ILE A 448 20.13 13.10 3.77
CA ILE A 448 19.83 13.30 2.35
C ILE A 448 19.07 12.07 1.87
N THR A 449 17.77 12.01 2.15
CA THR A 449 16.90 10.91 1.76
C THR A 449 16.27 11.21 0.40
N ALA A 450 16.61 10.40 -0.61
CA ALA A 450 15.85 10.37 -1.85
C ALA A 450 14.53 9.63 -1.60
N GLU A 451 13.40 10.29 -1.80
CA GLU A 451 12.09 9.69 -1.58
C GLU A 451 11.57 8.96 -2.82
N ARG A 452 10.98 7.78 -2.63
CA ARG A 452 10.26 7.03 -3.68
C ARG A 452 8.82 7.57 -3.80
N LYS A 453 8.65 8.77 -4.35
CA LYS A 453 7.33 9.40 -4.53
C LYS A 453 6.44 8.60 -5.50
N PRO A 454 5.13 8.49 -5.24
CA PRO A 454 4.17 7.92 -6.18
C PRO A 454 4.25 8.59 -7.56
N TRP A 455 4.40 7.80 -8.63
CA TRP A 455 4.49 8.31 -10.00
C TRP A 455 3.65 7.49 -11.01
N PHE A 456 3.48 8.02 -12.22
CA PHE A 456 2.81 7.30 -13.30
C PHE A 456 3.64 6.11 -13.79
N CYS A 457 2.96 5.01 -14.11
CA CYS A 457 3.58 3.84 -14.73
C CYS A 457 4.26 4.22 -16.07
N SER A 458 5.30 3.48 -16.45
CA SER A 458 5.92 3.63 -17.77
C SER A 458 4.89 3.52 -18.89
N GLY A 459 4.87 4.49 -19.81
CA GLY A 459 3.91 4.56 -20.91
C GLY A 459 2.44 4.79 -20.50
N CYS A 460 2.19 5.35 -19.31
CA CYS A 460 0.85 5.72 -18.86
C CYS A 460 0.22 6.77 -19.79
N PRO A 461 -1.05 6.61 -20.22
CA PRO A 461 -1.76 7.64 -21.00
C PRO A 461 -1.83 8.99 -20.27
N HIS A 462 -1.88 8.96 -18.94
CA HIS A 462 -1.96 10.16 -18.11
C HIS A 462 -0.70 11.04 -18.16
N ASN A 463 0.44 10.53 -18.62
CA ASN A 463 1.62 11.38 -18.85
C ASN A 463 1.33 12.53 -19.83
N THR A 464 0.50 12.25 -20.84
CA THR A 464 0.06 13.22 -21.84
C THR A 464 -1.30 13.81 -21.49
N SER A 465 -2.26 12.95 -21.09
CA SER A 465 -3.66 13.35 -20.95
C SER A 465 -3.90 14.37 -19.84
N THR A 466 -3.03 14.47 -18.82
CA THR A 466 -3.21 15.42 -17.71
C THR A 466 -2.59 16.79 -17.97
N ASN A 467 -1.86 16.97 -19.07
CA ASN A 467 -1.34 18.29 -19.46
C ASN A 467 -2.48 19.21 -19.87
N VAL A 468 -2.36 20.49 -19.54
CA VAL A 468 -3.26 21.56 -19.96
C VAL A 468 -2.48 22.64 -20.70
N PRO A 469 -3.13 23.44 -21.57
CA PRO A 469 -2.47 24.52 -22.28
C PRO A 469 -1.88 25.55 -21.33
N GLU A 470 -0.84 26.24 -21.78
CA GLU A 470 -0.26 27.37 -21.07
C GLU A 470 -1.33 28.41 -20.69
N GLY A 471 -1.20 28.97 -19.47
CA GLY A 471 -2.18 29.89 -18.89
C GLY A 471 -3.50 29.25 -18.45
N SER A 472 -3.63 27.92 -18.54
CA SER A 472 -4.79 27.18 -18.04
C SER A 472 -4.44 26.41 -16.77
N ARG A 473 -5.47 26.04 -16.00
CA ARG A 473 -5.33 25.12 -14.87
C ARG A 473 -6.35 23.99 -14.94
N ALA A 474 -5.98 22.86 -14.34
CA ALA A 474 -6.88 21.74 -14.11
C ALA A 474 -7.21 21.57 -12.61
N LEU A 475 -8.35 20.95 -12.35
CA LEU A 475 -8.75 20.37 -11.08
C LEU A 475 -8.53 18.85 -11.13
N ALA A 476 -7.97 18.27 -10.07
CA ALA A 476 -7.80 16.83 -9.99
C ALA A 476 -9.03 16.12 -9.40
N GLY A 477 -9.42 15.01 -10.02
CA GLY A 477 -10.29 14.01 -9.39
C GLY A 477 -9.55 12.95 -8.57
N ILE A 478 -10.34 12.04 -7.98
CA ILE A 478 -9.82 10.92 -7.19
C ILE A 478 -9.40 9.76 -8.11
N GLY A 479 -8.12 9.42 -8.07
CA GLY A 479 -7.51 8.33 -8.84
C GLY A 479 -6.07 8.65 -9.22
N CYS A 480 -5.55 8.05 -10.30
CA CYS A 480 -4.19 8.34 -10.78
C CYS A 480 -3.98 9.85 -11.00
N HIS A 481 -5.03 10.55 -11.42
CA HIS A 481 -5.03 11.98 -11.69
C HIS A 481 -4.95 12.85 -10.42
N TYR A 482 -5.20 12.32 -9.21
CA TYR A 482 -4.84 13.01 -7.96
C TYR A 482 -3.33 13.24 -7.86
N MET A 483 -2.53 12.32 -8.40
CA MET A 483 -1.08 12.38 -8.33
C MET A 483 -0.48 13.58 -9.06
N THR A 484 -1.23 14.20 -9.97
CA THR A 484 -0.74 15.36 -10.71
C THR A 484 -0.53 16.58 -9.83
N VAL A 485 -1.16 16.64 -8.64
CA VAL A 485 -1.06 17.76 -7.69
C VAL A 485 0.36 17.96 -7.16
N TRP A 486 1.16 16.89 -7.08
CA TRP A 486 2.59 16.94 -6.72
C TRP A 486 3.52 16.65 -7.90
N MET A 487 2.98 16.56 -9.11
CA MET A 487 3.76 16.54 -10.33
C MET A 487 4.02 17.97 -10.80
N ASP A 488 5.01 18.14 -11.68
CA ASP A 488 5.27 19.43 -12.33
C ASP A 488 4.21 19.69 -13.43
N ARG A 489 2.97 19.94 -12.99
CA ARG A 489 1.76 20.06 -13.79
C ARG A 489 0.90 21.20 -13.26
N SER A 490 0.20 21.93 -14.14
CA SER A 490 -0.75 23.00 -13.75
C SER A 490 -2.10 22.43 -13.30
N THR A 491 -2.07 21.48 -12.35
CA THR A 491 -3.27 20.89 -11.76
C THR A 491 -3.27 21.14 -10.26
N ASN A 492 -4.28 21.87 -9.79
CA ASN A 492 -4.33 22.37 -8.42
C ASN A 492 -5.60 21.88 -7.74
N THR A 493 -5.50 21.58 -6.44
CA THR A 493 -6.63 21.15 -5.61
C THR A 493 -7.34 19.88 -6.12
N PHE A 494 -8.28 19.38 -5.33
CA PHE A 494 -9.09 18.21 -5.65
C PHE A 494 -10.39 18.26 -4.82
N SER A 495 -11.33 17.37 -5.12
CA SER A 495 -12.61 17.23 -4.41
C SER A 495 -12.89 15.75 -4.13
N GLN A 496 -13.94 15.46 -3.36
CA GLN A 496 -14.42 14.10 -3.13
C GLN A 496 -14.85 13.43 -4.45
N MET A 497 -14.85 12.09 -4.46
CA MET A 497 -15.27 11.30 -5.62
C MET A 497 -16.73 11.60 -5.99
N GLY A 498 -16.97 12.02 -7.23
CA GLY A 498 -18.27 12.49 -7.73
C GLY A 498 -18.50 14.00 -7.59
N GLY A 499 -17.58 14.73 -6.95
CA GLY A 499 -17.61 16.20 -6.82
C GLY A 499 -16.64 16.92 -7.76
N GLU A 500 -15.89 16.18 -8.58
CA GLU A 500 -14.89 16.73 -9.50
C GLU A 500 -15.46 17.85 -10.38
N GLY A 501 -14.73 18.94 -10.52
CA GLY A 501 -15.15 20.10 -11.33
C GLY A 501 -16.21 20.99 -10.68
N VAL A 502 -17.09 20.46 -9.83
CA VAL A 502 -18.24 21.19 -9.25
C VAL A 502 -17.81 22.37 -8.38
N ALA A 503 -16.65 22.30 -7.72
CA ALA A 503 -16.10 23.43 -6.98
C ALA A 503 -15.93 24.69 -7.86
N TRP A 504 -15.80 24.54 -9.18
CA TRP A 504 -15.76 25.66 -10.12
C TRP A 504 -17.03 26.49 -10.12
N ILE A 505 -18.20 25.90 -9.85
CA ILE A 505 -19.47 26.63 -9.71
C ILE A 505 -19.36 27.70 -8.62
N GLY A 506 -18.70 27.38 -7.50
CA GLY A 506 -18.44 28.33 -6.42
C GLY A 506 -17.25 29.25 -6.66
N GLN A 507 -16.32 28.91 -7.56
CA GLN A 507 -15.12 29.72 -7.85
C GLN A 507 -15.34 30.73 -8.97
N MET A 508 -16.04 30.35 -10.05
CA MET A 508 -16.17 31.13 -11.28
C MET A 508 -16.64 32.58 -11.06
N PRO A 509 -17.65 32.85 -10.20
CA PRO A 509 -18.11 34.24 -9.97
C PRO A 509 -17.08 35.13 -9.26
N PHE A 510 -16.05 34.56 -8.65
CA PHE A 510 -15.06 35.26 -7.82
C PHE A 510 -13.63 35.11 -8.32
N SER A 511 -13.44 34.51 -9.50
CA SER A 511 -12.12 34.31 -10.11
C SER A 511 -11.97 35.16 -11.38
N GLY A 512 -10.74 35.56 -11.69
CA GLY A 512 -10.39 36.12 -12.99
C GLY A 512 -10.29 35.05 -14.10
N ASP A 513 -10.18 33.77 -13.71
CA ASP A 513 -10.13 32.65 -14.65
C ASP A 513 -11.45 32.56 -15.43
N GLN A 514 -11.37 32.45 -16.76
CA GLN A 514 -12.55 32.34 -17.61
C GLN A 514 -13.02 30.90 -17.80
N HIS A 515 -12.16 29.93 -17.51
CA HIS A 515 -12.34 28.51 -17.77
C HIS A 515 -11.38 27.66 -16.93
N VAL A 516 -11.80 26.44 -16.58
CA VAL A 516 -10.93 25.42 -15.98
C VAL A 516 -11.12 24.05 -16.65
N PHE A 517 -10.10 23.19 -16.56
CA PHE A 517 -10.22 21.79 -16.91
C PHE A 517 -10.49 20.94 -15.66
N ALA A 518 -11.25 19.86 -15.76
CA ALA A 518 -11.43 18.88 -14.67
C ALA A 518 -11.04 17.49 -15.14
N ASN A 519 -10.00 16.91 -14.55
CA ASN A 519 -9.57 15.54 -14.85
C ASN A 519 -10.50 14.55 -14.11
N LEU A 520 -11.17 13.67 -14.86
CA LEU A 520 -12.12 12.70 -14.33
C LEU A 520 -11.87 11.32 -14.94
N GLY A 521 -11.74 10.28 -14.13
CA GLY A 521 -11.63 8.90 -14.63
C GLY A 521 -12.98 8.33 -15.09
N ASP A 522 -12.95 7.34 -15.98
CA ASP A 522 -14.13 6.57 -16.41
C ASP A 522 -14.83 5.84 -15.25
N GLY A 523 -14.07 5.26 -14.31
CA GLY A 523 -14.62 4.68 -13.09
C GLY A 523 -15.38 5.70 -12.23
N THR A 524 -14.83 6.90 -12.05
CA THR A 524 -15.49 7.98 -11.30
C THR A 524 -16.71 8.52 -12.06
N TYR A 525 -16.62 8.64 -13.38
CA TYR A 525 -17.74 9.01 -14.24
C TYR A 525 -18.93 8.08 -14.01
N TYR A 526 -18.70 6.76 -13.97
CA TYR A 526 -19.75 5.77 -13.70
C TYR A 526 -20.28 5.82 -12.27
N HIS A 527 -19.40 5.99 -11.28
CA HIS A 527 -19.75 6.02 -9.86
C HIS A 527 -20.69 7.17 -9.49
N SER A 528 -20.37 8.40 -9.91
CA SER A 528 -21.18 9.60 -9.64
C SER A 528 -20.82 10.83 -10.48
N GLY A 529 -19.75 10.78 -11.29
CA GLY A 529 -19.23 11.94 -12.02
C GLY A 529 -20.19 12.50 -13.08
N LEU A 530 -21.14 11.70 -13.57
CA LEU A 530 -22.22 12.21 -14.42
C LEU A 530 -23.06 13.28 -13.72
N LEU A 531 -23.31 13.14 -12.40
CA LEU A 531 -24.06 14.14 -11.62
C LEU A 531 -23.29 15.46 -11.51
N ALA A 532 -21.95 15.41 -11.39
CA ALA A 532 -21.10 16.60 -11.41
C ALA A 532 -21.18 17.36 -12.74
N ILE A 533 -21.10 16.63 -13.87
CA ILE A 533 -21.24 17.22 -15.21
C ILE A 533 -22.62 17.86 -15.36
N ARG A 534 -23.69 17.15 -14.98
CA ARG A 534 -25.06 17.67 -14.99
C ARG A 534 -25.19 18.96 -14.18
N ALA A 535 -24.59 19.02 -12.99
CA ALA A 535 -24.59 20.23 -12.16
C ALA A 535 -23.87 21.40 -12.82
N SER A 536 -22.72 21.16 -13.47
CA SER A 536 -21.98 22.19 -14.21
C SER A 536 -22.75 22.71 -15.43
N ILE A 537 -23.42 21.82 -16.17
CA ILE A 537 -24.31 22.20 -17.28
C ILE A 537 -25.45 23.08 -16.77
N ALA A 538 -26.13 22.65 -15.71
CA ALA A 538 -27.23 23.40 -15.11
C ALA A 538 -26.78 24.79 -14.62
N ALA A 539 -25.59 24.90 -14.04
CA ALA A 539 -24.99 26.15 -13.59
C ALA A 539 -24.41 27.01 -14.73
N ARG A 540 -24.37 26.51 -15.97
CA ARG A 540 -23.84 27.18 -17.17
C ARG A 540 -22.41 27.69 -16.99
N VAL A 541 -21.59 26.96 -16.24
CA VAL A 541 -20.19 27.34 -16.00
C VAL A 541 -19.29 26.93 -17.16
N ASN A 542 -18.26 27.73 -17.42
CA ASN A 542 -17.26 27.45 -18.46
C ASN A 542 -16.23 26.46 -17.93
N ILE A 543 -16.37 25.18 -18.29
CA ILE A 543 -15.51 24.11 -17.82
C ILE A 543 -15.37 23.04 -18.89
N THR A 544 -14.19 22.40 -18.98
CA THR A 544 -13.99 21.20 -19.79
C THR A 544 -13.72 20.01 -18.89
N TYR A 545 -14.62 19.03 -18.89
CA TYR A 545 -14.38 17.74 -18.25
C TYR A 545 -13.53 16.87 -19.17
N LYS A 546 -12.34 16.50 -18.70
CA LYS A 546 -11.42 15.58 -19.36
C LYS A 546 -11.68 14.17 -18.83
N LEU A 547 -12.52 13.41 -19.52
CA LEU A 547 -12.83 12.02 -19.21
C LEU A 547 -11.67 11.14 -19.67
N LEU A 548 -10.82 10.75 -18.74
CA LEU A 548 -9.62 9.96 -18.98
C LEU A 548 -9.97 8.46 -19.01
N TYR A 549 -10.56 8.02 -20.12
CA TYR A 549 -11.01 6.65 -20.34
C TYR A 549 -9.83 5.69 -20.51
N ASN A 550 -9.71 4.74 -19.58
CA ASN A 550 -8.58 3.81 -19.53
C ASN A 550 -8.99 2.33 -19.38
N ASP A 551 -10.30 2.05 -19.36
CA ASP A 551 -10.96 0.74 -19.33
C ASP A 551 -10.73 -0.11 -18.06
N ALA A 552 -10.11 0.46 -17.02
CA ALA A 552 -9.75 -0.28 -15.81
C ALA A 552 -9.68 0.60 -14.56
N VAL A 553 -10.17 0.08 -13.42
CA VAL A 553 -9.92 0.73 -12.12
C VAL A 553 -8.47 0.45 -11.68
N ALA A 554 -7.58 1.30 -12.19
CA ALA A 554 -6.14 1.04 -12.24
C ALA A 554 -5.48 1.00 -10.85
N MET A 555 -5.84 1.91 -9.95
CA MET A 555 -5.21 2.02 -8.63
C MET A 555 -5.56 0.91 -7.66
N THR A 556 -6.68 0.21 -7.86
CA THR A 556 -7.13 -0.87 -6.98
C THR A 556 -6.69 -2.25 -7.45
N GLY A 557 -5.85 -2.33 -8.49
CA GLY A 557 -5.32 -3.60 -9.00
C GLY A 557 -5.82 -3.97 -10.40
N GLY A 558 -6.47 -3.06 -11.14
CA GLY A 558 -6.89 -3.26 -12.53
C GLY A 558 -8.16 -4.11 -12.66
N GLN A 559 -9.12 -3.88 -11.78
CA GLN A 559 -10.48 -4.43 -11.90
C GLN A 559 -11.18 -3.84 -13.13
N PRO A 560 -12.12 -4.57 -13.75
CA PRO A 560 -13.04 -3.96 -14.71
C PRO A 560 -13.86 -2.85 -14.02
N VAL A 561 -14.24 -1.83 -14.79
CA VAL A 561 -15.26 -0.85 -14.35
C VAL A 561 -16.58 -1.60 -14.14
N ASP A 562 -17.38 -1.19 -13.14
CA ASP A 562 -18.58 -1.95 -12.72
C ASP A 562 -19.67 -2.04 -13.81
N GLY A 563 -19.64 -1.13 -14.79
CA GLY A 563 -20.61 -1.04 -15.87
C GLY A 563 -20.01 -1.22 -17.28
N PRO A 564 -20.83 -1.63 -18.26
CA PRO A 564 -20.45 -1.65 -19.68
C PRO A 564 -20.47 -0.22 -20.24
N LEU A 565 -19.43 0.56 -19.94
CA LEU A 565 -19.22 1.89 -20.53
C LEU A 565 -18.22 1.79 -21.68
N SER A 566 -18.68 2.09 -22.88
CA SER A 566 -17.83 2.39 -24.03
C SER A 566 -17.77 3.90 -24.29
N VAL A 567 -16.74 4.36 -24.99
CA VAL A 567 -16.61 5.78 -25.37
C VAL A 567 -17.83 6.30 -26.14
N PRO A 568 -18.42 5.59 -27.12
CA PRO A 568 -19.66 6.03 -27.77
C PRO A 568 -20.83 6.20 -26.79
N GLN A 569 -20.98 5.32 -25.80
CA GLN A 569 -22.04 5.44 -24.78
C GLN A 569 -21.81 6.66 -23.89
N ILE A 570 -20.57 6.91 -23.46
CA ILE A 570 -20.21 8.12 -22.69
C ILE A 570 -20.54 9.37 -23.51
N ALA A 571 -20.13 9.42 -24.77
CA ALA A 571 -20.42 10.53 -25.67
C ALA A 571 -21.93 10.76 -25.81
N ALA A 572 -22.71 9.69 -25.99
CA ALA A 572 -24.18 9.77 -26.07
C ALA A 572 -24.82 10.27 -24.78
N GLN A 573 -24.35 9.81 -23.62
CA GLN A 573 -24.84 10.25 -22.32
C GLN A 573 -24.58 11.74 -22.09
N VAL A 574 -23.34 12.20 -22.26
CA VAL A 574 -23.03 13.63 -22.03
C VAL A 574 -23.62 14.54 -23.12
N HIS A 575 -23.85 14.03 -24.33
CA HIS A 575 -24.61 14.74 -25.36
C HIS A 575 -26.06 14.95 -24.93
N ALA A 576 -26.71 13.90 -24.41
CA ALA A 576 -28.09 13.97 -23.91
C ALA A 576 -28.23 14.89 -22.68
N GLU A 577 -27.19 15.03 -21.86
CA GLU A 577 -27.16 16.01 -20.75
C GLU A 577 -27.10 17.48 -21.24
N GLY A 578 -26.78 17.73 -22.52
CA GLY A 578 -26.70 19.08 -23.09
C GLY A 578 -25.30 19.72 -23.06
N THR A 579 -24.24 18.92 -23.16
CA THR A 579 -22.87 19.42 -23.26
C THR A 579 -22.68 20.29 -24.52
N SER A 580 -22.06 21.48 -24.39
CA SER A 580 -21.85 22.43 -25.49
C SER A 580 -20.96 21.90 -26.62
N ARG A 581 -19.94 21.11 -26.29
CA ARG A 581 -18.99 20.54 -27.26
C ARG A 581 -18.38 19.25 -26.71
N ILE A 582 -18.29 18.22 -27.55
CA ILE A 582 -17.72 16.91 -27.20
C ILE A 582 -16.61 16.57 -28.20
N VAL A 583 -15.44 16.19 -27.69
CA VAL A 583 -14.29 15.78 -28.51
C VAL A 583 -13.70 14.48 -27.98
N ILE A 584 -13.44 13.53 -28.87
CA ILE A 584 -12.72 12.28 -28.56
C ILE A 584 -11.28 12.43 -29.04
N VAL A 585 -10.34 12.09 -28.17
CA VAL A 585 -8.89 12.10 -28.44
C VAL A 585 -8.32 10.72 -28.16
N THR A 586 -7.60 10.12 -29.11
CA THR A 586 -7.05 8.75 -28.99
C THR A 586 -5.75 8.59 -29.78
N ASP A 587 -4.96 7.54 -29.48
CA ASP A 587 -3.80 7.12 -30.28
C ASP A 587 -4.18 6.29 -31.53
N GLU A 588 -5.46 5.91 -31.66
CA GLU A 588 -5.97 5.04 -32.73
C GLU A 588 -7.28 5.62 -33.34
N PRO A 589 -7.27 6.84 -33.92
CA PRO A 589 -8.50 7.50 -34.41
C PRO A 589 -9.25 6.69 -35.48
N GLU A 590 -8.54 5.90 -36.27
CA GLU A 590 -9.07 5.01 -37.31
C GLU A 590 -10.03 3.93 -36.77
N LYS A 591 -10.01 3.64 -35.46
CA LYS A 591 -10.98 2.70 -34.86
C LYS A 591 -12.40 3.26 -34.88
N TYR A 592 -12.56 4.58 -34.89
CA TYR A 592 -13.85 5.26 -35.01
C TYR A 592 -14.26 5.43 -36.48
N ASN A 593 -14.42 4.29 -37.16
CA ASN A 593 -14.91 4.25 -38.54
C ASN A 593 -16.45 4.31 -38.60
N ALA A 594 -17.01 4.27 -39.82
CA ALA A 594 -18.46 4.37 -40.04
C ALA A 594 -19.31 3.29 -39.34
N ALA A 595 -18.71 2.18 -38.89
CA ALA A 595 -19.43 1.16 -38.12
C ALA A 595 -19.66 1.57 -36.65
N ILE A 596 -18.87 2.50 -36.11
CA ILE A 596 -19.06 3.05 -34.77
C ILE A 596 -19.90 4.32 -34.86
N GLN A 597 -21.17 4.23 -34.45
CA GLN A 597 -22.06 5.38 -34.41
C GLN A 597 -21.71 6.30 -33.25
N LEU A 598 -21.41 7.56 -33.55
CA LEU A 598 -21.21 8.63 -32.57
C LEU A 598 -22.36 9.64 -32.66
N PRO A 599 -22.72 10.32 -31.54
CA PRO A 599 -23.68 11.41 -31.57
C PRO A 599 -23.27 12.55 -32.52
N GLU A 600 -24.25 13.32 -32.98
CA GLU A 600 -24.01 14.47 -33.85
C GLU A 600 -23.09 15.50 -33.19
N GLY A 601 -22.16 16.07 -33.98
CA GLY A 601 -21.22 17.08 -33.52
C GLY A 601 -20.01 16.55 -32.74
N VAL A 602 -19.93 15.24 -32.46
CA VAL A 602 -18.75 14.62 -31.83
C VAL A 602 -17.64 14.46 -32.86
N THR A 603 -16.46 15.02 -32.57
CA THR A 603 -15.27 14.89 -33.44
C THR A 603 -14.22 13.98 -32.81
N VAL A 604 -13.49 13.24 -33.64
CA VAL A 604 -12.42 12.31 -33.21
C VAL A 604 -11.08 12.79 -33.76
N HIS A 605 -10.06 12.86 -32.90
CA HIS A 605 -8.73 13.35 -33.27
C HIS A 605 -7.62 12.48 -32.69
N HIS A 606 -6.46 12.48 -33.36
CA HIS A 606 -5.26 11.88 -32.80
C HIS A 606 -4.75 12.68 -31.59
N ARG A 607 -4.18 11.99 -30.59
CA ARG A 607 -3.68 12.60 -29.33
C ARG A 607 -2.61 13.67 -29.50
N ASP A 608 -1.91 13.70 -30.63
CA ASP A 608 -0.92 14.74 -30.91
C ASP A 608 -1.56 16.13 -31.09
N ARG A 609 -2.86 16.18 -31.38
CA ARG A 609 -3.65 17.42 -31.47
C ARG A 609 -4.19 17.91 -30.13
N LEU A 610 -3.90 17.21 -29.02
CA LEU A 610 -4.49 17.47 -27.70
C LEU A 610 -4.33 18.94 -27.26
N ASP A 611 -3.14 19.53 -27.39
CA ASP A 611 -2.92 20.93 -26.96
C ASP A 611 -3.79 21.91 -27.77
N ALA A 612 -3.80 21.78 -29.10
CA ALA A 612 -4.62 22.61 -29.97
C ALA A 612 -6.12 22.48 -29.65
N ILE A 613 -6.61 21.25 -29.46
CA ILE A 613 -8.01 20.98 -29.10
C ILE A 613 -8.35 21.61 -27.74
N GLN A 614 -7.48 21.46 -26.74
CA GLN A 614 -7.72 22.06 -25.43
C GLN A 614 -7.76 23.59 -25.49
N ARG A 615 -6.91 24.23 -26.33
CA ARG A 615 -6.96 25.69 -26.56
C ARG A 615 -8.29 26.12 -27.19
N GLU A 616 -8.86 25.33 -28.09
CA GLU A 616 -10.19 25.62 -28.61
C GLU A 616 -11.29 25.41 -27.55
N LEU A 617 -11.17 24.36 -26.72
CA LEU A 617 -12.17 24.03 -25.69
C LEU A 617 -12.22 25.05 -24.56
N ARG A 618 -11.11 25.67 -24.16
CA ARG A 618 -11.10 26.71 -23.12
C ARG A 618 -11.87 27.98 -23.49
N GLU A 619 -12.08 28.23 -24.79
CA GLU A 619 -12.85 29.37 -25.28
C GLU A 619 -14.35 29.06 -25.43
N VAL A 620 -14.75 27.78 -25.26
CA VAL A 620 -16.16 27.36 -25.34
C VAL A 620 -16.92 27.87 -24.11
N LYS A 621 -18.06 28.52 -24.34
CA LYS A 621 -18.99 28.91 -23.27
C LYS A 621 -19.86 27.73 -22.84
N GLY A 622 -20.06 27.62 -21.53
CA GLY A 622 -20.74 26.48 -20.91
C GLY A 622 -19.83 25.26 -20.74
N THR A 623 -20.44 24.12 -20.43
CA THR A 623 -19.71 22.89 -20.12
C THR A 623 -19.38 22.11 -21.39
N SER A 624 -18.12 21.72 -21.55
CA SER A 624 -17.62 20.87 -22.65
C SER A 624 -16.99 19.59 -22.11
N VAL A 625 -16.88 18.57 -22.96
CA VAL A 625 -16.31 17.26 -22.60
C VAL A 625 -15.23 16.86 -23.61
N LEU A 626 -14.07 16.47 -23.09
CA LEU A 626 -13.00 15.82 -23.84
C LEU A 626 -12.86 14.38 -23.34
N ILE A 627 -13.11 13.39 -24.18
CA ILE A 627 -12.90 11.97 -23.86
C ILE A 627 -11.51 11.58 -24.36
N TYR A 628 -10.59 11.30 -23.45
CA TYR A 628 -9.25 10.82 -23.76
C TYR A 628 -9.25 9.29 -23.68
N ASP A 629 -9.29 8.62 -24.82
CA ASP A 629 -9.46 7.18 -24.95
C ASP A 629 -8.13 6.48 -25.19
N GLN A 630 -7.58 5.90 -24.12
CA GLN A 630 -6.39 5.06 -24.18
C GLN A 630 -6.29 4.13 -22.96
N THR A 631 -6.25 2.81 -23.20
CA THR A 631 -6.16 1.77 -22.15
C THR A 631 -4.99 1.99 -21.19
N CYS A 632 -5.22 1.70 -19.90
CA CYS A 632 -4.23 1.74 -18.84
C CYS A 632 -2.97 0.92 -19.18
N ALA A 633 -1.78 1.52 -18.98
CA ALA A 633 -0.51 0.90 -19.35
C ALA A 633 -0.20 -0.42 -18.61
N THR A 634 -0.61 -0.52 -17.33
CA THR A 634 -0.46 -1.77 -16.55
C THR A 634 -1.35 -2.87 -17.12
N GLU A 635 -2.55 -2.53 -17.56
CA GLU A 635 -3.50 -3.48 -18.13
C GLU A 635 -3.10 -3.89 -19.55
N LYS A 636 -2.62 -2.95 -20.40
CA LYS A 636 -1.97 -3.27 -21.69
C LYS A 636 -0.88 -4.34 -21.50
N ARG A 637 -0.02 -4.19 -20.49
CA ARG A 637 1.03 -5.18 -20.18
C ARG A 637 0.48 -6.54 -19.77
N ARG A 638 -0.58 -6.58 -18.95
CA ARG A 638 -1.21 -7.84 -18.52
C ARG A 638 -1.89 -8.56 -19.67
N ARG A 639 -2.65 -7.84 -20.50
CA ARG A 639 -3.33 -8.39 -21.68
C ARG A 639 -2.33 -8.95 -22.70
N ARG A 640 -1.23 -8.24 -22.96
CA ARG A 640 -0.11 -8.72 -23.80
C ARG A 640 0.53 -10.00 -23.25
N LYS A 641 0.81 -10.05 -21.94
CA LYS A 641 1.32 -11.28 -21.30
C LYS A 641 0.36 -12.47 -21.42
N ARG A 642 -0.95 -12.22 -21.40
CA ARG A 642 -2.00 -13.24 -21.57
C ARG A 642 -2.33 -13.55 -23.05
N GLY A 643 -1.69 -12.87 -24.01
CA GLY A 643 -1.98 -13.03 -25.44
C GLY A 643 -3.33 -12.44 -25.89
N THR A 644 -3.97 -11.61 -25.08
CA THR A 644 -5.29 -11.00 -25.34
C THR A 644 -5.22 -9.59 -25.93
N MET A 645 -4.00 -9.07 -26.16
CA MET A 645 -3.75 -7.81 -26.84
C MET A 645 -2.45 -7.93 -27.65
N PRO A 646 -2.39 -7.39 -28.88
CA PRO A 646 -1.18 -7.40 -29.68
C PRO A 646 -0.02 -6.72 -28.97
N ASP A 647 1.17 -7.33 -29.03
CA ASP A 647 2.41 -6.70 -28.60
C ASP A 647 3.07 -6.02 -29.81
N PRO A 648 3.24 -4.68 -29.83
CA PRO A 648 3.84 -4.01 -30.96
C PRO A 648 5.24 -4.56 -31.28
N ALA A 649 5.44 -4.95 -32.54
CA ALA A 649 6.73 -5.40 -33.07
C ALA A 649 7.69 -4.22 -33.31
N ARG A 650 7.62 -3.18 -32.49
CA ARG A 650 8.46 -1.99 -32.55
C ARG A 650 9.10 -1.76 -31.18
N ARG A 651 10.38 -1.38 -31.16
CA ARG A 651 11.11 -1.05 -29.93
C ARG A 651 11.92 0.23 -30.11
N ALA A 652 11.95 1.06 -29.08
CA ALA A 652 12.77 2.26 -29.02
C ALA A 652 14.04 1.98 -28.21
N PHE A 653 15.16 2.46 -28.73
CA PHE A 653 16.48 2.42 -28.10
C PHE A 653 17.14 3.79 -28.19
N ILE A 654 18.07 4.07 -27.30
CA ILE A 654 18.88 5.29 -27.31
C ILE A 654 20.33 4.87 -27.57
N ASN A 655 21.00 5.54 -28.52
CA ASN A 655 22.44 5.42 -28.70
C ASN A 655 23.15 6.19 -27.58
N ASP A 656 23.84 5.49 -26.68
CA ASP A 656 24.63 6.11 -25.62
C ASP A 656 25.81 6.92 -26.19
N ALA A 657 26.35 6.50 -27.34
CA ALA A 657 27.41 7.22 -28.03
C ALA A 657 26.92 8.57 -28.60
N VAL A 658 25.66 8.69 -29.02
CA VAL A 658 25.07 9.94 -29.56
C VAL A 658 24.41 10.78 -28.46
N CYS A 659 23.78 10.16 -27.47
CA CYS A 659 23.04 10.83 -26.42
C CYS A 659 23.91 11.88 -25.70
N GLU A 660 23.34 13.06 -25.41
CA GLU A 660 23.99 14.10 -24.59
C GLU A 660 23.48 14.15 -23.15
N GLY A 661 22.46 13.36 -22.81
CA GLY A 661 21.92 13.31 -21.46
C GLY A 661 21.00 14.49 -21.12
N CYS A 662 20.62 15.33 -22.10
CA CYS A 662 19.81 16.53 -21.94
C CYS A 662 18.45 16.33 -21.24
N GLY A 663 17.89 15.12 -21.29
CA GLY A 663 16.66 14.78 -20.60
C GLY A 663 15.37 15.15 -21.35
N ASP A 664 15.42 15.70 -22.56
CA ASP A 664 14.22 16.05 -23.35
C ASP A 664 13.26 14.85 -23.52
N CYS A 665 13.80 13.67 -23.75
CA CYS A 665 13.02 12.42 -23.78
C CYS A 665 12.25 12.14 -22.47
N SER A 666 12.81 12.54 -21.32
CA SER A 666 12.15 12.42 -20.00
C SER A 666 11.11 13.52 -19.81
N VAL A 667 11.40 14.76 -20.22
CA VAL A 667 10.46 15.89 -20.18
C VAL A 667 9.21 15.60 -21.02
N LYS A 668 9.39 15.07 -22.24
CA LYS A 668 8.29 14.75 -23.15
C LYS A 668 7.45 13.55 -22.70
N SER A 669 8.10 12.48 -22.24
CA SER A 669 7.39 11.23 -21.92
C SER A 669 6.95 11.11 -20.47
N ASN A 670 7.61 11.82 -19.54
CA ASN A 670 7.46 11.67 -18.11
C ASN A 670 7.57 10.20 -17.63
N CYS A 671 8.42 9.41 -18.32
CA CYS A 671 8.42 7.95 -18.23
C CYS A 671 9.58 7.39 -17.40
N LEU A 672 9.24 6.54 -16.41
CA LEU A 672 10.22 5.86 -15.53
C LEU A 672 11.13 4.86 -16.25
N SER A 673 10.80 4.45 -17.48
CA SER A 673 11.65 3.54 -18.27
C SER A 673 12.77 4.25 -19.06
N VAL A 674 12.85 5.58 -19.02
CA VAL A 674 13.93 6.37 -19.63
C VAL A 674 15.04 6.58 -18.60
N GLU A 675 15.75 5.51 -18.27
CA GLU A 675 16.68 5.49 -17.14
C GLU A 675 18.00 6.22 -17.47
N PRO A 676 18.67 6.80 -16.47
CA PRO A 676 20.06 7.24 -16.61
C PRO A 676 20.98 6.05 -16.92
N LEU A 677 22.03 6.31 -17.68
CA LEU A 677 23.12 5.38 -17.99
C LEU A 677 24.44 6.11 -17.74
N GLU A 678 25.20 5.71 -16.72
CA GLU A 678 26.53 6.27 -16.49
C GLU A 678 27.53 5.76 -17.54
N THR A 679 28.30 6.69 -18.13
CA THR A 679 29.34 6.38 -19.12
C THR A 679 30.60 7.19 -18.83
N ALA A 680 31.73 6.82 -19.45
CA ALA A 680 32.96 7.61 -19.38
C ALA A 680 32.80 9.05 -19.91
N LEU A 681 31.78 9.32 -20.74
CA LEU A 681 31.46 10.63 -21.31
C LEU A 681 30.42 11.42 -20.47
N GLY A 682 30.01 10.88 -19.32
CA GLY A 682 29.00 11.43 -18.42
C GLY A 682 27.67 10.67 -18.50
N THR A 683 26.68 11.17 -17.77
CA THR A 683 25.35 10.55 -17.67
C THR A 683 24.61 10.64 -19.00
N LYS A 684 24.29 9.48 -19.59
CA LYS A 684 23.49 9.31 -20.80
C LYS A 684 22.11 8.72 -20.45
N ARG A 685 21.33 8.34 -21.45
CA ARG A 685 19.99 7.75 -21.28
C ARG A 685 19.92 6.38 -21.93
N LYS A 686 19.10 5.49 -21.37
CA LYS A 686 18.74 4.20 -21.95
C LYS A 686 17.25 3.93 -21.77
N ILE A 687 16.68 3.10 -22.65
CA ILE A 687 15.32 2.59 -22.46
C ILE A 687 15.40 1.24 -21.76
N ASN A 688 14.79 1.13 -20.58
CA ASN A 688 14.62 -0.16 -19.91
C ASN A 688 13.58 -1.01 -20.68
N GLN A 689 14.07 -2.00 -21.42
CA GLN A 689 13.24 -2.86 -22.27
C GLN A 689 12.31 -3.79 -21.49
N SER A 690 12.60 -4.07 -20.22
CA SER A 690 11.82 -4.96 -19.35
C SER A 690 10.61 -4.26 -18.73
N SER A 691 10.70 -2.94 -18.52
CA SER A 691 9.64 -2.11 -17.95
C SER A 691 8.87 -1.27 -18.97
N CYS A 692 9.42 -1.04 -20.17
CA CYS A 692 8.80 -0.24 -21.23
C CYS A 692 7.46 -0.84 -21.72
N ASN A 693 6.44 0.01 -21.81
CA ASN A 693 5.10 -0.36 -22.32
C ASN A 693 4.85 0.03 -23.79
N LYS A 694 5.88 0.53 -24.49
CA LYS A 694 5.86 0.80 -25.94
C LYS A 694 4.78 1.81 -26.37
N ASP A 695 4.64 2.91 -25.64
CA ASP A 695 3.76 4.04 -26.02
C ASP A 695 4.45 5.06 -26.95
N PHE A 696 5.78 4.97 -27.05
CA PHE A 696 6.68 5.77 -27.91
C PHE A 696 6.66 7.28 -27.70
N SER A 697 5.98 7.80 -26.67
CA SER A 697 5.93 9.24 -26.37
C SER A 697 7.32 9.86 -26.17
N CYS A 698 8.31 9.07 -25.72
CA CYS A 698 9.70 9.52 -25.58
C CYS A 698 10.37 9.88 -26.91
N VAL A 699 9.92 9.31 -28.02
CA VAL A 699 10.46 9.57 -29.37
C VAL A 699 10.02 10.94 -29.89
N GLY A 700 8.96 11.53 -29.33
CA GLY A 700 8.53 12.89 -29.66
C GLY A 700 9.48 14.01 -29.20
N GLY A 701 10.55 13.66 -28.47
CA GLY A 701 11.63 14.59 -28.16
C GLY A 701 12.53 14.87 -29.36
N PHE A 702 13.12 16.06 -29.40
CA PHE A 702 14.10 16.44 -30.41
C PHE A 702 15.45 15.82 -30.07
N CYS A 703 15.57 14.50 -30.32
CA CYS A 703 16.74 13.74 -29.89
C CYS A 703 17.28 12.83 -31.02
N PRO A 704 18.45 13.16 -31.60
CA PRO A 704 19.05 12.38 -32.69
C PRO A 704 19.59 11.01 -32.24
N SER A 705 19.58 10.72 -30.94
CA SER A 705 20.07 9.45 -30.38
C SER A 705 19.06 8.30 -30.47
N PHE A 706 17.78 8.59 -30.71
CA PHE A 706 16.76 7.54 -30.80
C PHE A 706 16.92 6.70 -32.05
N VAL A 707 16.73 5.40 -31.87
CA VAL A 707 16.52 4.46 -32.98
C VAL A 707 15.33 3.59 -32.64
N THR A 708 14.41 3.50 -33.59
CA THR A 708 13.30 2.55 -33.51
C THR A 708 13.57 1.38 -34.45
N ALA A 709 13.49 0.16 -33.91
CA ALA A 709 13.64 -1.05 -34.69
C ALA A 709 12.30 -1.77 -34.82
N GLU A 710 11.97 -2.19 -36.04
CA GLU A 710 10.79 -3.00 -36.39
C GLU A 710 11.16 -4.48 -36.44
N GLY A 711 10.28 -5.37 -35.98
CA GLY A 711 10.51 -6.81 -35.88
C GLY A 711 11.56 -7.25 -34.86
N ALA A 712 12.28 -6.31 -34.23
CA ALA A 712 13.39 -6.61 -33.33
C ALA A 712 12.93 -7.33 -32.05
N GLN A 713 13.50 -8.50 -31.81
CA GLN A 713 13.46 -9.15 -30.50
C GLN A 713 14.64 -8.68 -29.66
N VAL A 714 14.41 -8.50 -28.36
CA VAL A 714 15.54 -8.26 -27.45
C VAL A 714 16.26 -9.59 -27.33
N ARG A 715 17.53 -9.62 -27.70
CA ARG A 715 18.40 -10.77 -27.44
C ARG A 715 18.24 -11.12 -25.97
N LYS A 716 17.61 -12.27 -25.69
CA LYS A 716 17.64 -12.80 -24.32
C LYS A 716 19.11 -13.00 -24.01
N PRO A 717 19.62 -12.51 -22.86
CA PRO A 717 20.93 -12.93 -22.42
C PRO A 717 20.93 -14.44 -22.53
N GLU A 718 21.86 -15.02 -23.29
CA GLU A 718 22.12 -16.44 -23.14
C GLU A 718 22.36 -16.60 -21.65
N SER A 719 21.47 -17.30 -20.94
CA SER A 719 21.89 -17.90 -19.69
C SER A 719 23.04 -18.77 -20.16
N ARG A 720 24.28 -18.33 -19.90
CA ARG A 720 25.36 -19.29 -19.79
C ARG A 720 24.75 -20.39 -18.95
N GLY A 721 24.68 -21.62 -19.46
CA GLY A 721 24.12 -22.75 -18.72
C GLY A 721 25.01 -23.04 -17.52
N VAL A 722 25.12 -22.06 -16.61
CA VAL A 722 25.95 -22.05 -15.43
C VAL A 722 25.24 -23.02 -14.51
N SER A 723 25.75 -24.23 -14.48
CA SER A 723 25.24 -25.25 -13.59
C SER A 723 25.83 -25.06 -12.20
N MET A 724 24.99 -25.28 -11.19
CA MET A 724 25.42 -25.37 -9.80
C MET A 724 26.18 -26.67 -9.52
N ASP A 725 26.23 -27.63 -10.46
CA ASP A 725 26.88 -28.94 -10.29
C ASP A 725 28.38 -28.85 -9.89
N SER A 726 29.03 -27.74 -10.23
CA SER A 726 30.44 -27.48 -9.90
C SER A 726 30.65 -26.89 -8.49
N LEU A 727 29.58 -26.51 -7.80
CA LEU A 727 29.61 -25.93 -6.47
C LEU A 727 29.44 -27.02 -5.39
N PRO A 728 30.08 -26.87 -4.22
CA PRO A 728 29.99 -27.86 -3.17
C PRO A 728 28.56 -27.92 -2.60
N LEU A 729 28.15 -29.11 -2.16
CA LEU A 729 26.95 -29.27 -1.34
C LEU A 729 27.05 -28.39 -0.09
N LEU A 730 26.03 -27.56 0.13
CA LEU A 730 26.01 -26.60 1.23
C LEU A 730 25.54 -27.25 2.53
N PRO A 731 26.20 -26.99 3.67
CA PRO A 731 25.65 -27.37 4.96
C PRO A 731 24.39 -26.56 5.27
N HIS A 732 23.43 -27.17 5.98
CA HIS A 732 22.34 -26.41 6.58
C HIS A 732 22.87 -25.55 7.73
N PRO A 733 22.54 -24.26 7.79
CA PRO A 733 22.97 -23.40 8.88
C PRO A 733 22.21 -23.73 10.18
N GLU A 734 22.76 -23.29 11.30
CA GLU A 734 22.01 -23.23 12.55
C GLU A 734 20.95 -22.12 12.45
N LEU A 735 19.70 -22.47 12.73
CA LEU A 735 18.60 -21.51 12.65
C LEU A 735 18.50 -20.72 13.96
N PRO A 736 18.14 -19.43 13.91
CA PRO A 736 17.98 -18.63 15.11
C PRO A 736 16.78 -19.12 15.93
N GLY A 737 16.93 -19.18 17.26
CA GLY A 737 15.82 -19.45 18.17
C GLY A 737 14.83 -18.29 18.25
N ILE A 738 13.57 -18.58 18.60
CA ILE A 738 12.50 -17.58 18.71
C ILE A 738 12.16 -17.41 20.20
N GLN A 739 12.88 -16.54 20.91
CA GLN A 739 12.57 -16.25 22.32
C GLN A 739 11.44 -15.22 22.48
N ARG A 740 11.34 -14.32 21.50
CA ARG A 740 10.29 -13.31 21.31
C ARG A 740 9.88 -13.33 19.84
N ALA A 741 8.82 -12.61 19.47
CA ALA A 741 8.44 -12.46 18.07
C ALA A 741 9.65 -11.99 17.23
N TYR A 742 10.04 -12.81 16.25
CA TYR A 742 11.17 -12.56 15.36
C TYR A 742 10.72 -11.67 14.20
N GLY A 743 11.23 -10.45 14.14
CA GLY A 743 10.85 -9.43 13.18
C GLY A 743 11.71 -9.43 11.91
N VAL A 744 11.12 -9.83 10.78
CA VAL A 744 11.73 -9.71 9.44
C VAL A 744 11.07 -8.56 8.68
N LEU A 745 11.85 -7.54 8.35
CA LEU A 745 11.39 -6.39 7.56
C LEU A 745 11.86 -6.54 6.11
N VAL A 746 10.93 -6.77 5.19
CA VAL A 746 11.22 -6.83 3.76
C VAL A 746 10.93 -5.47 3.14
N THR A 747 11.86 -4.92 2.39
CA THR A 747 11.73 -3.56 1.81
C THR A 747 11.93 -3.61 0.30
N GLY A 748 11.26 -2.73 -0.43
CA GLY A 748 11.50 -2.60 -1.87
C GLY A 748 10.53 -1.68 -2.58
N VAL A 749 10.41 -1.88 -3.90
CA VAL A 749 9.61 -1.02 -4.78
C VAL A 749 8.38 -1.76 -5.27
N GLY A 750 7.26 -1.04 -5.41
CA GLY A 750 6.02 -1.60 -5.95
C GLY A 750 6.22 -2.34 -7.27
N GLY A 751 5.80 -3.61 -7.30
CA GLY A 751 5.92 -4.49 -8.46
C GLY A 751 7.23 -5.27 -8.59
N THR A 752 8.13 -5.25 -7.60
CA THR A 752 9.37 -6.05 -7.60
C THR A 752 9.28 -7.38 -6.84
N GLY A 753 8.16 -7.67 -6.15
CA GLY A 753 7.95 -8.94 -5.44
C GLY A 753 8.19 -8.91 -3.93
N VAL A 754 8.17 -7.74 -3.29
CA VAL A 754 8.31 -7.59 -1.81
C VAL A 754 7.23 -8.38 -1.07
N VAL A 755 5.96 -8.17 -1.44
CA VAL A 755 4.78 -8.89 -0.90
C VAL A 755 4.91 -10.41 -1.06
N THR A 756 5.56 -10.86 -2.14
CA THR A 756 5.77 -12.29 -2.37
C THR A 756 6.71 -12.89 -1.33
N ILE A 757 7.80 -12.20 -0.96
CA ILE A 757 8.70 -12.68 0.10
C ILE A 757 7.99 -12.73 1.44
N GLY A 758 7.20 -11.70 1.79
CA GLY A 758 6.35 -11.72 2.98
C GLY A 758 5.41 -12.94 3.00
N GLY A 759 4.69 -13.18 1.90
CA GLY A 759 3.82 -14.34 1.75
C GLY A 759 4.53 -15.70 1.84
N LEU A 760 5.74 -15.83 1.29
CA LEU A 760 6.55 -17.06 1.39
C LEU A 760 6.98 -17.34 2.83
N LEU A 761 7.48 -16.33 3.55
CA LEU A 761 7.84 -16.45 4.96
C LEU A 761 6.60 -16.79 5.82
N GLY A 762 5.47 -16.15 5.53
CA GLY A 762 4.19 -16.41 6.17
C GLY A 762 3.71 -17.85 6.02
N MET A 763 3.68 -18.36 4.79
CA MET A 763 3.26 -19.72 4.51
C MET A 763 4.22 -20.75 5.11
N ALA A 764 5.54 -20.53 5.03
CA ALA A 764 6.53 -21.41 5.63
C ALA A 764 6.38 -21.50 7.17
N ALA A 765 6.17 -20.37 7.85
CA ALA A 765 5.88 -20.35 9.28
C ALA A 765 4.57 -21.07 9.62
N HIS A 766 3.54 -20.90 8.79
CA HIS A 766 2.26 -21.61 8.96
C HIS A 766 2.44 -23.13 8.87
N ILE A 767 3.15 -23.62 7.85
CA ILE A 767 3.44 -25.05 7.65
C ILE A 767 4.16 -25.64 8.86
N GLU A 768 5.06 -24.89 9.50
CA GLU A 768 5.78 -25.29 10.70
C GLU A 768 4.96 -25.26 12.00
N GLY A 769 3.71 -24.81 11.96
CA GLY A 769 2.89 -24.65 13.18
C GLY A 769 3.21 -23.39 14.01
N LYS A 770 4.13 -22.55 13.54
CA LYS A 770 4.57 -21.31 14.23
C LYS A 770 3.55 -20.20 14.12
N GLY A 771 3.50 -19.31 15.11
CA GLY A 771 2.75 -18.05 15.02
C GLY A 771 3.31 -17.16 13.92
N VAL A 772 2.43 -16.56 13.11
CA VAL A 772 2.89 -15.63 12.06
C VAL A 772 1.87 -14.55 11.75
N THR A 773 2.38 -13.34 11.56
CA THR A 773 1.64 -12.21 10.97
C THR A 773 2.50 -11.55 9.91
N VAL A 774 1.91 -11.25 8.75
CA VAL A 774 2.56 -10.55 7.63
C VAL A 774 1.71 -9.34 7.28
N LEU A 775 2.21 -8.12 7.48
CA LEU A 775 1.55 -6.89 7.08
C LEU A 775 2.27 -6.29 5.86
N ASP A 776 1.57 -6.25 4.73
CA ASP A 776 2.08 -5.66 3.49
C ASP A 776 1.57 -4.22 3.33
N MET A 777 2.47 -3.24 3.42
CA MET A 777 2.14 -1.83 3.28
C MET A 777 2.58 -1.33 1.89
N ALA A 778 1.60 -1.04 1.04
CA ALA A 778 1.83 -0.39 -0.25
C ALA A 778 1.37 1.07 -0.23
N GLY A 779 2.16 1.96 -0.84
CA GLY A 779 1.76 3.36 -1.05
C GLY A 779 0.72 3.53 -2.18
N LEU A 780 0.35 4.78 -2.44
CA LEU A 780 -0.65 5.16 -3.47
C LEU A 780 -0.34 4.63 -4.89
N ALA A 781 0.95 4.51 -5.25
CA ALA A 781 1.36 4.05 -6.56
C ALA A 781 1.53 2.52 -6.62
N GLN A 782 0.89 1.91 -7.60
CA GLN A 782 1.06 0.48 -7.91
C GLN A 782 2.50 0.11 -8.30
N LYS A 783 3.29 1.06 -8.83
CA LYS A 783 4.70 0.88 -9.21
C LYS A 783 5.53 2.11 -8.88
N GLY A 784 6.80 1.91 -8.56
CA GLY A 784 7.76 3.00 -8.33
C GLY A 784 7.73 3.60 -6.91
N GLY A 785 6.65 3.41 -6.17
CA GLY A 785 6.56 3.77 -4.75
C GLY A 785 7.23 2.73 -3.83
N ALA A 786 7.56 3.14 -2.60
CA ALA A 786 8.06 2.25 -1.56
C ALA A 786 7.00 1.24 -1.12
N VAL A 787 7.44 0.01 -0.83
CA VAL A 787 6.64 -1.08 -0.26
C VAL A 787 7.43 -1.71 0.88
N LEU A 788 6.76 -1.95 1.99
CA LEU A 788 7.31 -2.59 3.19
C LEU A 788 6.45 -3.80 3.54
N SER A 789 7.07 -4.91 3.90
CA SER A 789 6.39 -6.07 4.47
C SER A 789 6.96 -6.34 5.86
N HIS A 790 6.11 -6.21 6.88
CA HIS A 790 6.45 -6.56 8.26
C HIS A 790 6.05 -8.01 8.49
N VAL A 791 7.03 -8.88 8.69
CA VAL A 791 6.80 -10.29 9.02
C VAL A 791 7.21 -10.51 10.47
N GLN A 792 6.28 -10.93 11.31
CA GLN A 792 6.56 -11.36 12.68
C GLN A 792 6.33 -12.87 12.81
N ILE A 793 7.33 -13.57 13.34
CA ILE A 793 7.28 -15.03 13.54
C ILE A 793 7.45 -15.32 15.02
N GLY A 794 6.45 -15.94 15.64
CA GLY A 794 6.48 -16.39 17.04
C GLY A 794 6.53 -17.91 17.11
N GLU A 795 6.98 -18.48 18.24
CA GLU A 795 6.83 -19.93 18.46
C GLU A 795 5.36 -20.34 18.42
N ARG A 796 4.48 -19.47 18.90
CA ARG A 796 3.03 -19.64 18.88
C ARG A 796 2.33 -18.34 18.48
N PRO A 797 1.07 -18.38 18.01
CA PRO A 797 0.34 -17.17 17.63
C PRO A 797 0.16 -16.15 18.77
N ASP A 798 -0.01 -16.61 20.01
CA ASP A 798 -0.23 -15.78 21.21
C ASP A 798 0.99 -14.96 21.63
N THR A 799 2.19 -15.29 21.13
CA THR A 799 3.42 -14.55 21.44
C THR A 799 3.62 -13.33 20.53
N ILE A 800 2.77 -13.14 19.53
CA ILE A 800 2.80 -11.98 18.63
C ILE A 800 1.79 -10.96 19.15
N HIS A 801 2.26 -9.79 19.54
CA HIS A 801 1.41 -8.75 20.13
C HIS A 801 1.11 -7.58 19.21
N ALA A 802 1.85 -7.39 18.12
CA ALA A 802 1.58 -6.34 17.14
C ALA A 802 1.81 -6.84 15.72
N THR A 803 1.11 -6.26 14.75
CA THR A 803 1.31 -6.59 13.33
C THR A 803 2.57 -5.91 12.77
N ARG A 804 2.90 -4.73 13.27
CA ARG A 804 4.10 -3.96 12.90
C ARG A 804 5.26 -4.28 13.82
N ILE A 805 6.46 -4.36 13.24
CA ILE A 805 7.71 -4.40 14.00
C ILE A 805 7.88 -3.09 14.77
N ALA A 806 8.15 -3.16 16.07
CA ALA A 806 8.30 -2.00 16.93
C ALA A 806 9.65 -1.29 16.73
N MET A 807 9.82 -0.13 17.36
CA MET A 807 11.03 0.68 17.23
C MET A 807 12.24 -0.08 17.80
N GLY A 808 13.29 -0.21 16.98
CA GLY A 808 14.51 -0.95 17.33
C GLY A 808 14.36 -2.46 17.48
N GLU A 809 13.28 -3.08 16.96
CA GLU A 809 13.02 -4.52 17.18
C GLU A 809 13.15 -5.40 15.93
N ALA A 810 13.60 -4.88 14.80
CA ALA A 810 13.85 -5.71 13.62
C ALA A 810 15.07 -6.62 13.86
N ASP A 811 14.89 -7.94 13.75
CA ASP A 811 15.99 -8.90 13.80
C ASP A 811 16.70 -9.02 12.44
N LEU A 812 15.94 -8.90 11.35
CA LEU A 812 16.46 -9.00 9.98
C LEU A 812 15.80 -7.97 9.04
N VAL A 813 16.62 -7.30 8.23
CA VAL A 813 16.19 -6.53 7.06
C VAL A 813 16.55 -7.28 5.78
N ILE A 814 15.53 -7.62 4.98
CA ILE A 814 15.67 -8.14 3.62
C ILE A 814 15.40 -6.97 2.66
N GLY A 815 16.46 -6.26 2.29
CA GLY A 815 16.38 -5.07 1.45
C GLY A 815 16.40 -5.39 -0.03
N CYS A 816 15.26 -5.36 -0.71
CA CYS A 816 15.23 -5.51 -2.18
C CYS A 816 15.51 -4.18 -2.93
N ASP A 817 15.56 -3.06 -2.22
CA ASP A 817 15.97 -1.74 -2.71
C ASP A 817 16.75 -0.96 -1.64
N ALA A 818 17.93 -0.43 -1.99
CA ALA A 818 18.78 0.29 -1.04
C ALA A 818 18.16 1.59 -0.52
N ILE A 819 17.46 2.35 -1.37
CA ILE A 819 16.86 3.64 -0.98
C ILE A 819 15.73 3.41 0.03
N VAL A 820 14.85 2.45 -0.24
CA VAL A 820 13.76 2.12 0.71
C VAL A 820 14.34 1.56 2.02
N SER A 821 15.38 0.73 1.95
CA SER A 821 16.05 0.18 3.14
C SER A 821 16.72 1.25 4.01
N ALA A 822 17.14 2.38 3.42
CA ALA A 822 17.72 3.51 4.12
C ALA A 822 16.69 4.58 4.54
N SER A 823 15.39 4.34 4.33
CA SER A 823 14.33 5.27 4.75
C SER A 823 14.21 5.35 6.26
N ASP A 824 13.74 6.48 6.79
CA ASP A 824 13.56 6.68 8.23
C ASP A 824 12.58 5.67 8.84
N GLU A 825 11.55 5.27 8.07
CA GLU A 825 10.59 4.24 8.49
C GLU A 825 11.32 2.91 8.79
N VAL A 826 12.27 2.49 7.94
CA VAL A 826 13.07 1.26 8.14
C VAL A 826 14.13 1.45 9.22
N LEU A 827 14.91 2.53 9.16
CA LEU A 827 16.00 2.77 10.11
C LEU A 827 15.50 2.96 11.56
N SER A 828 14.24 3.38 11.75
CA SER A 828 13.59 3.41 13.07
C SER A 828 13.42 2.01 13.70
N LYS A 829 13.34 0.95 12.88
CA LYS A 829 13.11 -0.43 13.33
C LYS A 829 14.40 -1.19 13.59
N VAL A 830 15.51 -0.71 13.05
CA VAL A 830 16.83 -1.34 13.17
C VAL A 830 17.49 -0.98 14.50
N GLN A 831 18.27 -1.89 15.09
CA GLN A 831 19.12 -1.67 16.25
C GLN A 831 20.57 -2.08 15.97
N PHE A 832 21.50 -1.17 16.30
CA PHE A 832 22.93 -1.35 16.08
C PHE A 832 23.44 -2.58 16.85
N GLY A 833 24.16 -3.45 16.15
CA GLY A 833 24.75 -4.67 16.69
C GLY A 833 23.75 -5.81 16.96
N GLN A 834 22.45 -5.60 16.77
CA GLN A 834 21.42 -6.62 16.96
C GLN A 834 20.77 -7.03 15.64
N THR A 835 20.36 -6.05 14.84
CA THR A 835 19.73 -6.31 13.54
C THR A 835 20.76 -6.82 12.55
N ARG A 836 20.30 -7.65 11.61
CA ARG A 836 21.08 -8.14 10.47
C ARG A 836 20.47 -7.59 9.19
N ALA A 837 21.26 -7.44 8.13
CA ALA A 837 20.74 -6.94 6.85
C ALA A 837 21.40 -7.59 5.64
N ILE A 838 20.61 -7.92 4.62
CA ILE A 838 21.09 -8.12 3.25
C ILE A 838 20.34 -7.15 2.35
N VAL A 839 21.07 -6.35 1.58
CA VAL A 839 20.51 -5.29 0.76
C VAL A 839 20.98 -5.41 -0.69
N ASN A 840 20.03 -5.38 -1.61
CA ASN A 840 20.26 -5.28 -3.04
C ASN A 840 20.76 -3.86 -3.37
N SER A 841 22.04 -3.73 -3.74
CA SER A 841 22.71 -2.46 -4.05
C SER A 841 22.50 -1.99 -5.50
N ALA A 842 21.61 -2.65 -6.24
CA ALA A 842 21.29 -2.29 -7.62
C ALA A 842 20.84 -0.83 -7.74
N GLN A 843 21.42 -0.11 -8.70
CA GLN A 843 21.18 1.31 -8.92
C GLN A 843 19.84 1.57 -9.63
N THR A 844 18.75 1.43 -8.89
CA THR A 844 17.39 1.66 -9.41
C THR A 844 17.00 3.12 -9.24
N PRO A 845 16.74 3.87 -10.31
CA PRO A 845 16.52 5.31 -10.23
C PRO A 845 15.15 5.68 -9.61
N THR A 846 15.04 6.84 -8.94
CA THR A 846 13.77 7.39 -8.39
C THR A 846 13.06 8.28 -9.42
N ALA A 847 11.80 8.67 -9.21
CA ALA A 847 11.13 9.59 -10.15
C ALA A 847 11.84 10.95 -10.32
N ASP A 848 12.73 11.32 -9.40
CA ASP A 848 13.42 12.62 -9.40
C ASP A 848 14.35 12.80 -10.61
N PHE A 849 14.89 11.72 -11.20
CA PHE A 849 15.72 11.87 -12.41
C PHE A 849 14.96 12.47 -13.58
N ILE A 850 13.63 12.35 -13.61
CA ILE A 850 12.79 12.89 -14.67
C ILE A 850 12.91 14.42 -14.69
N LYS A 851 12.98 15.04 -13.51
CA LYS A 851 13.11 16.49 -13.34
C LYS A 851 14.56 16.96 -13.29
N ASN A 852 15.49 16.10 -12.88
CA ASN A 852 16.90 16.42 -12.77
C ASN A 852 17.75 15.52 -13.67
N PRO A 853 18.19 16.02 -14.84
CA PRO A 853 19.01 15.22 -15.74
C PRO A 853 20.34 14.76 -15.13
N ASN A 854 20.88 15.50 -14.17
CA ASN A 854 22.14 15.21 -13.49
C ASN A 854 21.95 14.42 -12.18
N TRP A 855 20.75 13.87 -11.95
CA TRP A 855 20.47 13.07 -10.76
C TRP A 855 21.40 11.86 -10.68
N ARG A 856 21.94 11.61 -9.49
CA ARG A 856 22.81 10.47 -9.20
C ARG A 856 22.18 9.58 -8.14
N PHE A 857 22.34 8.27 -8.31
CA PHE A 857 21.86 7.30 -7.34
C PHE A 857 22.62 7.46 -6.00
N PRO A 858 21.94 7.71 -4.87
CA PRO A 858 22.58 7.94 -3.58
C PRO A 858 22.98 6.63 -2.88
N GLY A 859 23.50 5.65 -3.64
CA GLY A 859 23.77 4.29 -3.15
C GLY A 859 24.76 4.25 -2.00
N SER A 860 25.91 4.91 -2.15
CA SER A 860 26.94 4.94 -1.10
C SER A 860 26.45 5.58 0.21
N SER A 861 25.62 6.63 0.12
CA SER A 861 24.99 7.24 1.30
C SER A 861 24.01 6.29 1.95
N ALA A 862 23.12 5.67 1.16
CA ALA A 862 22.14 4.73 1.66
C ALA A 862 22.80 3.51 2.35
N GLU A 863 23.85 2.95 1.76
CA GLU A 863 24.61 1.86 2.36
C GLU A 863 25.36 2.30 3.63
N ALA A 864 25.89 3.52 3.66
CA ALA A 864 26.53 4.07 4.85
C ALA A 864 25.53 4.27 6.00
N ASP A 865 24.34 4.79 5.70
CA ASP A 865 23.26 4.98 6.68
C ASP A 865 22.78 3.65 7.26
N ILE A 866 22.62 2.63 6.40
CA ILE A 866 22.26 1.27 6.83
C ILE A 866 23.37 0.67 7.70
N ARG A 867 24.63 0.76 7.28
CA ARG A 867 25.77 0.25 8.07
C ARG A 867 25.90 0.96 9.42
N ALA A 868 25.67 2.28 9.45
CA ALA A 868 25.68 3.06 10.69
C ALA A 868 24.53 2.68 11.64
N ALA A 869 23.38 2.25 11.10
CA ALA A 869 22.24 1.82 11.91
C ALA A 869 22.33 0.35 12.36
N VAL A 870 22.83 -0.55 11.51
CA VAL A 870 22.87 -2.01 11.70
C VAL A 870 24.17 -2.47 12.38
N GLY A 871 25.32 -1.92 11.99
CA GLY A 871 26.64 -2.43 12.36
C GLY A 871 27.21 -3.42 11.33
N ASP A 872 28.13 -4.28 11.76
CA ASP A 872 28.91 -5.15 10.86
C ASP A 872 28.10 -6.31 10.24
N ALA A 873 26.96 -6.67 10.83
CA ALA A 873 26.08 -7.74 10.35
C ALA A 873 25.20 -7.32 9.15
N CYS A 874 25.78 -6.56 8.20
CA CYS A 874 25.13 -6.10 6.99
C CYS A 874 25.91 -6.53 5.73
N ALA A 875 25.20 -7.02 4.72
CA ALA A 875 25.74 -7.39 3.42
C ALA A 875 25.08 -6.58 2.30
N PHE A 876 25.85 -6.21 1.29
CA PHE A 876 25.39 -5.47 0.12
C PHE A 876 25.81 -6.22 -1.14
N GLU A 877 24.85 -6.61 -1.95
CA GLU A 877 25.10 -7.33 -3.20
C GLU A 877 24.29 -6.74 -4.34
N ASP A 878 24.87 -6.65 -5.54
CA ASP A 878 24.11 -6.34 -6.76
C ASP A 878 23.36 -7.61 -7.21
N ALA A 879 22.39 -8.02 -6.37
CA ALA A 879 21.59 -9.22 -6.56
C ALA A 879 20.78 -9.16 -7.86
N SER A 880 20.46 -7.96 -8.35
CA SER A 880 19.78 -7.76 -9.63
C SER A 880 20.66 -8.11 -10.82
N ALA A 881 21.91 -7.64 -10.83
CA ALA A 881 22.85 -8.03 -11.88
C ALA A 881 23.16 -9.53 -11.83
N LEU A 882 23.27 -10.12 -10.64
CA LEU A 882 23.49 -11.55 -10.47
C LEU A 882 22.32 -12.39 -10.98
N ALA A 883 21.08 -12.03 -10.62
CA ALA A 883 19.88 -12.71 -11.09
C ALA A 883 19.78 -12.69 -12.63
N VAL A 884 20.12 -11.57 -13.26
CA VAL A 884 20.16 -11.46 -14.73
C VAL A 884 21.23 -12.37 -15.33
N ARG A 885 22.44 -12.43 -14.74
CA ARG A 885 23.54 -13.25 -15.26
C ARG A 885 23.29 -14.75 -15.11
N LEU A 886 22.76 -15.15 -13.95
CA LEU A 886 22.59 -16.56 -13.58
C LEU A 886 21.27 -17.15 -14.12
N LEU A 887 20.20 -16.34 -14.16
CA LEU A 887 18.83 -16.83 -14.42
C LEU A 887 18.14 -16.12 -15.60
N GLY A 888 18.79 -15.08 -16.17
CA GLY A 888 18.33 -14.36 -17.35
C GLY A 888 17.31 -13.23 -17.07
N ASP A 889 16.90 -13.01 -15.83
CA ASP A 889 15.89 -11.99 -15.48
C ASP A 889 16.07 -11.45 -14.05
N ALA A 890 15.92 -10.14 -13.87
CA ALA A 890 16.01 -9.47 -12.57
C ALA A 890 14.79 -9.73 -11.66
N ILE A 891 13.72 -10.36 -12.15
CA ILE A 891 12.58 -10.74 -11.30
C ILE A 891 12.95 -11.75 -10.20
N TYR A 892 14.05 -12.50 -10.39
CA TYR A 892 14.53 -13.51 -9.44
C TYR A 892 15.47 -12.95 -8.35
N THR A 893 15.67 -11.63 -8.31
CA THR A 893 16.47 -10.96 -7.27
C THR A 893 15.99 -11.29 -5.87
N ASN A 894 14.68 -11.20 -5.60
CA ASN A 894 14.17 -11.32 -4.24
C ASN A 894 14.32 -12.75 -3.68
N PRO A 895 13.97 -13.83 -4.41
CA PRO A 895 14.29 -15.20 -3.98
C PRO A 895 15.78 -15.43 -3.73
N LEU A 896 16.66 -14.84 -4.55
CA LEU A 896 18.12 -14.92 -4.36
C LEU A 896 18.55 -14.26 -3.05
N VAL A 897 18.06 -13.06 -2.75
CA VAL A 897 18.33 -12.37 -1.48
C VAL A 897 17.78 -13.18 -0.29
N LEU A 898 16.60 -13.80 -0.43
CA LEU A 898 16.00 -14.67 0.59
C LEU A 898 16.88 -15.91 0.86
N GLY A 899 17.39 -16.56 -0.19
CA GLY A 899 18.32 -17.70 -0.07
C GLY A 899 19.63 -17.33 0.61
N PHE A 900 20.16 -16.13 0.33
CA PHE A 900 21.35 -15.61 1.00
C PHE A 900 21.10 -15.47 2.51
N ALA A 901 20.01 -14.80 2.90
CA ALA A 901 19.66 -14.60 4.31
C ALA A 901 19.43 -15.94 5.03
N TRP A 902 18.80 -16.90 4.36
CA TRP A 902 18.58 -18.24 4.92
C TRP A 902 19.92 -18.95 5.19
N GLN A 903 20.83 -18.99 4.22
CA GLN A 903 22.10 -19.69 4.35
C GLN A 903 23.04 -19.05 5.40
N LYS A 904 22.89 -17.76 5.69
CA LYS A 904 23.58 -17.09 6.80
C LYS A 904 23.02 -17.46 8.19
N GLY A 905 21.95 -18.24 8.27
CA GLY A 905 21.28 -18.58 9.54
C GLY A 905 20.51 -17.40 10.12
N TRP A 906 19.97 -16.51 9.28
CA TRP A 906 19.27 -15.30 9.74
C TRP A 906 17.75 -15.42 9.72
N ILE A 907 17.19 -16.56 9.29
CA ILE A 907 15.75 -16.78 9.18
C ILE A 907 15.38 -17.98 10.06
N PRO A 908 14.41 -17.86 10.99
CA PRO A 908 14.03 -18.92 11.92
C PRO A 908 13.05 -19.92 11.27
N LEU A 909 13.30 -20.33 10.03
CA LEU A 909 12.44 -21.25 9.25
C LEU A 909 13.30 -22.31 8.57
N THR A 910 12.75 -23.52 8.50
CA THR A 910 13.38 -24.68 7.87
C THR A 910 13.45 -24.53 6.36
N TYR A 911 14.44 -25.20 5.77
CA TYR A 911 14.61 -25.29 4.32
C TYR A 911 13.34 -25.82 3.64
N ASP A 912 12.83 -26.96 4.14
CA ASP A 912 11.72 -27.69 3.52
C ASP A 912 10.44 -26.85 3.50
N ALA A 913 10.15 -26.09 4.57
CA ALA A 913 8.99 -25.20 4.62
C ALA A 913 9.09 -24.04 3.62
N LEU A 914 10.27 -23.43 3.45
CA LEU A 914 10.49 -22.37 2.47
C LEU A 914 10.37 -22.88 1.04
N VAL A 915 10.97 -24.04 0.74
CA VAL A 915 10.86 -24.68 -0.58
C VAL A 915 9.40 -25.04 -0.88
N ARG A 916 8.67 -25.58 0.10
CA ARG A 916 7.24 -25.90 -0.04
C ARG A 916 6.40 -24.65 -0.27
N ALA A 917 6.67 -23.55 0.43
CA ALA A 917 6.00 -22.28 0.19
C ALA A 917 6.23 -21.76 -1.25
N ILE A 918 7.45 -21.92 -1.79
CA ILE A 918 7.77 -21.57 -3.19
C ILE A 918 6.97 -22.43 -4.18
N GLU A 919 6.81 -23.73 -3.90
CA GLU A 919 5.99 -24.62 -4.72
C GLU A 919 4.51 -24.22 -4.72
N LEU A 920 3.95 -23.97 -3.52
CA LEU A 920 2.54 -23.60 -3.35
C LEU A 920 2.22 -22.28 -4.06
N ASN A 921 3.15 -21.33 -4.11
CA ASN A 921 2.97 -20.08 -4.85
C ASN A 921 2.75 -20.31 -6.37
N GLY A 922 3.21 -21.43 -6.93
CA GLY A 922 2.81 -21.92 -8.27
C GLY A 922 3.32 -21.13 -9.48
N VAL A 923 4.10 -20.05 -9.27
CA VAL A 923 4.62 -19.20 -10.36
C VAL A 923 6.10 -19.48 -10.61
N SER A 924 6.44 -19.97 -11.81
CA SER A 924 7.83 -20.23 -12.24
C SER A 924 8.66 -20.96 -11.18
N VAL A 925 8.09 -22.02 -10.60
CA VAL A 925 8.58 -22.70 -9.39
C VAL A 925 10.07 -23.06 -9.50
N ASP A 926 10.48 -23.76 -10.56
CA ASP A 926 11.86 -24.24 -10.73
C ASP A 926 12.88 -23.09 -10.74
N LYS A 927 12.54 -21.97 -11.39
CA LYS A 927 13.43 -20.80 -11.44
C LYS A 927 13.51 -20.07 -10.11
N ASN A 928 12.42 -20.00 -9.34
CA ASN A 928 12.44 -19.42 -8.01
C ASN A 928 13.24 -20.29 -7.03
N LYS A 929 13.12 -21.62 -7.12
CA LYS A 929 13.97 -22.54 -6.36
C LYS A 929 15.44 -22.39 -6.73
N ALA A 930 15.77 -22.37 -8.02
CA ALA A 930 17.14 -22.14 -8.48
C ALA A 930 17.70 -20.79 -7.99
N ALA A 931 16.88 -19.73 -7.99
CA ALA A 931 17.27 -18.43 -7.47
C ALA A 931 17.57 -18.46 -5.97
N PHE A 932 16.72 -19.13 -5.19
CA PHE A 932 16.95 -19.36 -3.76
C PHE A 932 18.27 -20.11 -3.53
N GLU A 933 18.54 -21.19 -4.28
CA GLU A 933 19.80 -21.93 -4.20
C GLU A 933 21.04 -21.09 -4.57
N TRP A 934 20.96 -20.29 -5.64
CA TRP A 934 22.03 -19.36 -5.99
C TRP A 934 22.32 -18.36 -4.88
N GLY A 935 21.27 -17.88 -4.21
CA GLY A 935 21.39 -17.04 -3.02
C GLY A 935 22.15 -17.72 -1.90
N ARG A 936 21.86 -19.00 -1.64
CA ARG A 936 22.56 -19.79 -0.63
C ARG A 936 24.06 -19.93 -0.97
N HIS A 937 24.38 -20.29 -2.20
CA HIS A 937 25.78 -20.38 -2.63
C HIS A 937 26.50 -19.05 -2.52
N LEU A 938 25.84 -17.93 -2.85
CA LEU A 938 26.41 -16.59 -2.73
C LEU A 938 26.76 -16.24 -1.28
N ALA A 939 25.95 -16.67 -0.31
CA ALA A 939 26.23 -16.46 1.11
C ALA A 939 27.39 -17.32 1.64
N HIS A 940 27.62 -18.50 1.05
CA HIS A 940 28.66 -19.43 1.47
C HIS A 940 30.01 -19.13 0.80
N ASP A 941 30.02 -18.98 -0.52
CA ASP A 941 31.22 -18.68 -1.33
C ASP A 941 30.89 -17.64 -2.42
N ARG A 942 31.05 -16.38 -2.01
CA ARG A 942 30.79 -15.23 -2.88
C ARG A 942 31.69 -15.20 -4.11
N GLU A 943 32.97 -15.54 -3.95
CA GLU A 943 33.95 -15.45 -5.04
C GLU A 943 33.68 -16.51 -6.12
N ALA A 944 33.33 -17.74 -5.72
CA ALA A 944 32.97 -18.80 -6.67
C ALA A 944 31.73 -18.44 -7.49
N VAL A 945 30.68 -17.90 -6.86
CA VAL A 945 29.46 -17.47 -7.57
C VAL A 945 29.76 -16.33 -8.53
N LEU A 946 30.57 -15.35 -8.14
CA LEU A 946 30.97 -14.25 -9.03
C LEU A 946 31.77 -14.75 -10.23
N LYS A 947 32.69 -15.70 -10.02
CA LYS A 947 33.47 -16.33 -11.08
C LYS A 947 32.59 -17.09 -12.07
N LEU A 948 31.59 -17.83 -11.58
CA LEU A 948 30.63 -18.59 -12.39
C LEU A 948 29.66 -17.69 -13.16
N ALA A 949 29.13 -16.64 -12.51
CA ALA A 949 28.32 -15.62 -13.18
C ALA A 949 29.12 -14.90 -14.29
N GLY A 950 30.44 -14.83 -14.12
CA GLY A 950 31.40 -14.24 -15.03
C GLY A 950 31.30 -12.72 -15.16
N GLU A 951 32.21 -12.15 -15.94
CA GLU A 951 32.20 -10.72 -16.26
C GLU A 951 31.02 -10.36 -17.19
N ALA A 952 30.48 -9.16 -17.00
CA ALA A 952 29.23 -8.72 -17.62
C ALA A 952 29.23 -8.87 -19.16
N PRO A 953 28.17 -9.42 -19.79
CA PRO A 953 28.01 -9.40 -21.24
C PRO A 953 27.81 -7.94 -21.69
N GLY A 954 28.89 -7.32 -22.17
CA GLY A 954 28.96 -5.87 -22.44
C GLY A 954 30.29 -5.23 -22.03
N ALA A 955 31.09 -5.91 -21.19
CA ALA A 955 32.45 -5.49 -20.84
C ALA A 955 33.49 -5.67 -21.98
N LYS A 956 33.02 -5.73 -23.24
CA LYS A 956 33.82 -5.36 -24.41
C LYS A 956 33.34 -4.02 -24.96
N ALA A 957 33.42 -3.01 -24.10
CA ALA A 957 33.80 -1.64 -24.41
C ALA A 957 34.21 -0.98 -23.09
N ASP A 958 35.52 -0.77 -22.96
CA ASP A 958 36.27 0.01 -21.97
C ASP A 958 36.25 -0.42 -20.50
N VAL A 959 37.23 -1.28 -20.20
CA VAL A 959 38.14 -1.24 -19.03
C VAL A 959 37.52 -0.81 -17.71
N ILE A 960 37.39 -1.79 -16.80
CA ILE A 960 37.45 -1.70 -15.33
C ILE A 960 37.80 -0.29 -14.87
N ALA A 961 36.82 0.42 -14.31
CA ALA A 961 37.03 1.72 -13.69
C ALA A 961 37.87 1.56 -12.41
N LEU A 962 39.19 1.42 -12.56
CA LEU A 962 40.13 2.06 -11.65
C LEU A 962 39.75 3.56 -11.57
N PRO A 963 39.93 4.24 -10.43
CA PRO A 963 39.78 5.69 -10.39
C PRO A 963 40.68 6.25 -11.48
N ALA A 964 40.09 6.80 -12.55
CA ALA A 964 40.87 7.34 -13.64
C ALA A 964 41.69 8.48 -13.04
N THR A 965 43.01 8.29 -12.95
CA THR A 965 43.89 9.39 -12.61
C THR A 965 43.62 10.52 -13.61
N LEU A 966 43.81 11.76 -13.19
CA LEU A 966 43.63 12.92 -14.08
C LEU A 966 44.40 12.73 -15.40
N ASP A 967 45.59 12.14 -15.33
CA ASP A 967 46.39 11.77 -16.51
C ASP A 967 45.70 10.74 -17.42
N THR A 968 45.08 9.71 -16.85
CA THR A 968 44.33 8.70 -17.61
C THR A 968 43.10 9.31 -18.29
N LEU A 969 42.41 10.24 -17.62
CA LEU A 969 41.31 10.99 -18.19
C LEU A 969 41.79 11.84 -19.38
N ILE A 970 42.87 12.60 -19.20
CA ILE A 970 43.45 13.45 -20.25
C ILE A 970 43.86 12.60 -21.46
N ALA A 971 44.57 11.49 -21.24
CA ALA A 971 44.98 10.58 -22.31
C ALA A 971 43.78 10.03 -23.10
N ARG A 972 42.74 9.54 -22.41
CA ARG A 972 41.51 9.06 -23.06
C ARG A 972 40.81 10.15 -23.88
N ARG A 973 40.86 11.41 -23.45
CA ARG A 973 40.30 12.54 -24.22
C ARG A 973 41.15 12.90 -25.43
N VAL A 974 42.47 12.78 -25.33
CA VAL A 974 43.39 12.94 -26.48
C VAL A 974 43.10 11.86 -27.52
N ASP A 975 42.96 10.60 -27.12
CA ASP A 975 42.64 9.50 -28.02
C ASP A 975 41.28 9.72 -28.70
N LEU A 976 40.26 10.12 -27.92
CA LEU A 976 38.94 10.47 -28.42
C LEU A 976 39.01 11.58 -29.48
N LEU A 977 39.68 12.70 -29.18
CA LEU A 977 39.79 13.84 -30.11
C LEU A 977 40.65 13.53 -31.33
N THR A 978 41.61 12.61 -31.19
CA THR A 978 42.42 12.13 -32.30
C THR A 978 41.57 11.29 -33.25
N ALA A 979 40.73 10.41 -32.72
CA ALA A 979 39.79 9.60 -33.49
C ALA A 979 38.66 10.46 -34.10
N TYR A 980 38.21 11.49 -33.38
CA TYR A 980 37.19 12.42 -33.84
C TYR A 980 37.65 13.26 -35.03
N GLN A 981 38.88 13.78 -34.99
CA GLN A 981 39.39 14.61 -36.09
C GLN A 981 40.81 14.23 -36.50
N ASN A 982 41.81 14.52 -35.66
CA ASN A 982 43.22 14.15 -35.87
C ASN A 982 44.07 14.50 -34.64
N ALA A 983 45.33 14.06 -34.66
CA ALA A 983 46.30 14.29 -33.58
C ALA A 983 46.60 15.78 -33.32
N ALA A 984 46.53 16.64 -34.34
CA ALA A 984 46.77 18.07 -34.17
C ALA A 984 45.64 18.74 -33.36
N TYR A 985 44.40 18.32 -33.60
CA TYR A 985 43.24 18.79 -32.83
C TYR A 985 43.33 18.37 -31.35
N ALA A 986 43.70 17.11 -31.10
CA ALA A 986 43.91 16.60 -29.75
C ALA A 986 45.09 17.26 -29.02
N ALA A 987 46.14 17.68 -29.75
CA ALA A 987 47.26 18.44 -29.18
C ALA A 987 46.78 19.80 -28.65
N GLY A 988 45.89 20.49 -29.36
CA GLY A 988 45.27 21.73 -28.90
C GLY A 988 44.53 21.58 -27.56
N PHE A 989 43.75 20.51 -27.41
CA PHE A 989 43.12 20.16 -26.12
C PHE A 989 44.16 19.99 -25.01
N ARG A 990 45.20 19.19 -25.26
CA ARG A 990 46.24 18.90 -24.27
C ARG A 990 46.95 20.17 -23.81
N THR A 991 47.29 21.07 -24.73
CA THR A 991 47.92 22.36 -24.40
C THR A 991 47.07 23.20 -23.44
N VAL A 992 45.75 23.27 -23.65
CA VAL A 992 44.86 24.04 -22.78
C VAL A 992 44.76 23.39 -21.39
N VAL A 993 44.59 22.07 -21.34
CA VAL A 993 44.48 21.35 -20.06
C VAL A 993 45.76 21.45 -19.24
N GLU A 994 46.94 21.26 -19.86
CA GLU A 994 48.22 21.38 -19.14
C GLU A 994 48.48 22.82 -18.65
N ARG A 995 48.02 23.84 -19.39
CA ARG A 995 48.09 25.23 -18.92
C ARG A 995 47.23 25.45 -17.67
N VAL A 996 46.01 24.91 -17.64
CA VAL A 996 45.14 24.97 -16.46
C VAL A 996 45.74 24.16 -15.31
N ARG A 997 46.29 22.98 -15.59
CA ARG A 997 46.97 22.12 -14.62
C ARG A 997 48.11 22.84 -13.94
N ALA A 998 48.97 23.50 -14.70
CA ALA A 998 50.11 24.25 -14.17
C ALA A 998 49.64 25.43 -13.31
N ALA A 999 48.62 26.18 -13.76
CA ALA A 999 48.07 27.32 -13.03
C ALA A 999 47.37 26.89 -11.72
N GLU A 1000 46.55 25.84 -11.76
CA GLU A 1000 45.87 25.31 -10.59
C GLU A 1000 46.89 24.73 -9.59
N ALA A 1001 47.83 23.90 -10.05
CA ALA A 1001 48.85 23.31 -9.19
C ALA A 1001 49.71 24.35 -8.46
N ALA A 1002 49.97 25.51 -9.10
CA ALA A 1002 50.68 26.62 -8.47
C ALA A 1002 49.89 27.26 -7.30
N VAL A 1003 48.57 27.10 -7.26
CA VAL A 1003 47.69 27.67 -6.24
C VAL A 1003 47.35 26.66 -5.14
N VAL A 1004 46.99 25.41 -5.48
CA VAL A 1004 46.53 24.41 -4.50
C VAL A 1004 47.67 23.67 -3.79
N GLY A 1005 48.89 23.74 -4.33
CA GLY A 1005 50.06 23.02 -3.79
C GLY A 1005 50.19 21.58 -4.33
N ALA A 1006 51.41 21.04 -4.29
CA ALA A 1006 51.72 19.73 -4.84
C ALA A 1006 51.01 18.60 -4.07
N GLY A 1007 50.42 17.65 -4.81
CA GLY A 1007 49.75 16.47 -4.24
C GLY A 1007 48.28 16.66 -3.85
N GLN A 1008 47.72 17.86 -4.04
CA GLN A 1008 46.29 18.11 -3.83
C GLN A 1008 45.45 17.80 -5.09
N PRO A 1009 44.15 17.44 -4.95
CA PRO A 1009 43.26 17.19 -6.09
C PRO A 1009 43.08 18.44 -6.97
N LEU A 1010 43.30 18.30 -8.27
CA LEU A 1010 43.18 19.37 -9.27
C LEU A 1010 41.77 19.37 -9.89
N ALA A 1011 40.78 19.82 -9.10
CA ALA A 1011 39.36 19.77 -9.45
C ALA A 1011 39.02 20.66 -10.67
N LEU A 1012 39.65 21.82 -10.81
CA LEU A 1012 39.45 22.71 -11.96
C LEU A 1012 40.01 22.07 -13.24
N THR A 1013 41.20 21.47 -13.18
CA THR A 1013 41.82 20.79 -14.30
C THR A 1013 40.98 19.60 -14.75
N GLU A 1014 40.46 18.82 -13.81
CA GLU A 1014 39.54 17.73 -14.12
C GLU A 1014 38.26 18.26 -14.81
N ALA A 1015 37.66 19.32 -14.27
CA ALA A 1015 36.49 19.94 -14.87
C ALA A 1015 36.78 20.46 -16.30
N VAL A 1016 37.93 21.10 -16.52
CA VAL A 1016 38.34 21.58 -17.86
C VAL A 1016 38.58 20.42 -18.80
N ALA A 1017 39.31 19.38 -18.38
CA ALA A 1017 39.55 18.20 -19.21
C ALA A 1017 38.24 17.51 -19.64
N ARG A 1018 37.25 17.43 -18.73
CA ARG A 1018 35.93 16.85 -19.03
C ARG A 1018 35.09 17.71 -19.97
N ASN A 1019 35.09 19.03 -19.80
CA ASN A 1019 34.16 19.91 -20.53
C ASN A 1019 34.75 20.45 -21.83
N LEU A 1020 36.06 20.73 -21.90
CA LEU A 1020 36.71 21.17 -23.13
C LEU A 1020 36.68 20.08 -24.20
N SER A 1021 36.95 18.83 -23.83
CA SER A 1021 36.86 17.70 -24.76
C SER A 1021 35.44 17.52 -25.32
N LYS A 1022 34.39 17.77 -24.51
CA LYS A 1022 32.99 17.77 -24.99
C LYS A 1022 32.71 18.91 -25.96
N LEU A 1023 33.24 20.10 -25.70
CA LEU A 1023 33.09 21.25 -26.60
C LEU A 1023 33.79 21.01 -27.95
N MET A 1024 34.96 20.36 -27.90
CA MET A 1024 35.77 20.07 -29.08
C MET A 1024 35.23 18.88 -29.89
N ALA A 1025 34.62 17.88 -29.25
CA ALA A 1025 33.92 16.78 -29.89
C ALA A 1025 32.40 16.99 -29.86
N TYR A 1026 31.94 18.13 -30.40
CA TYR A 1026 30.50 18.39 -30.53
C TYR A 1026 29.90 17.49 -31.62
N LYS A 1027 28.64 17.11 -31.49
CA LYS A 1027 27.98 16.20 -32.44
C LYS A 1027 27.08 17.00 -33.37
N ASP A 1028 27.45 17.06 -34.64
CA ASP A 1028 26.62 17.61 -35.71
C ASP A 1028 25.92 16.49 -36.51
N GLU A 1029 25.17 16.88 -37.54
CA GLU A 1029 24.47 15.95 -38.42
C GLU A 1029 25.39 14.95 -39.15
N TYR A 1030 26.67 15.27 -39.35
CA TYR A 1030 27.65 14.42 -40.04
C TYR A 1030 28.27 13.37 -39.11
N GLU A 1031 28.34 13.64 -37.81
CA GLU A 1031 28.81 12.70 -36.78
C GLU A 1031 27.73 11.71 -36.32
N VAL A 1032 26.46 12.13 -36.30
CA VAL A 1032 25.35 11.29 -35.85
C VAL A 1032 25.12 10.09 -36.78
N GLY A 1033 25.17 10.27 -38.10
CA GLY A 1033 24.89 9.22 -39.09
C GLY A 1033 25.83 8.00 -38.99
N PRO A 1034 27.16 8.20 -39.00
CA PRO A 1034 28.14 7.13 -38.79
C PRO A 1034 27.97 6.40 -37.45
N GLU A 1035 27.76 7.13 -36.35
CA GLU A 1035 27.56 6.54 -35.02
C GLU A 1035 26.30 5.66 -34.94
N GLN A 1036 25.21 6.06 -35.62
CA GLN A 1036 23.99 5.26 -35.70
C GLN A 1036 24.15 4.01 -36.59
N SER A 1037 25.10 4.04 -37.54
CA SER A 1037 25.35 2.95 -38.49
C SER A 1037 26.54 2.05 -38.09
N ALA A 1038 27.29 2.43 -37.06
CA ALA A 1038 28.46 1.72 -36.58
C ALA A 1038 28.16 0.24 -36.26
N LYS A 1039 29.01 -0.67 -36.77
CA LYS A 1039 28.88 -2.11 -36.59
C LYS A 1039 28.86 -2.50 -35.10
N ALA A 1040 29.65 -1.82 -34.27
CA ALA A 1040 29.67 -2.04 -32.82
C ALA A 1040 28.29 -1.80 -32.17
N TYR A 1041 27.60 -0.73 -32.58
CA TYR A 1041 26.27 -0.40 -32.09
C TYR A 1041 25.17 -1.31 -32.66
N ARG A 1042 25.25 -1.68 -33.95
CA ARG A 1042 24.32 -2.66 -34.56
C ARG A 1042 24.45 -4.06 -33.93
N THR A 1043 25.66 -4.50 -33.60
CA THR A 1043 25.93 -5.81 -32.98
C THR A 1043 25.41 -5.90 -31.53
N ARG A 1044 25.34 -4.76 -30.81
CA ARG A 1044 24.67 -4.68 -29.49
C ARG A 1044 23.15 -4.91 -29.57
N ARG A 1045 22.56 -4.95 -30.77
CA ARG A 1045 21.11 -5.01 -31.01
C ARG A 1045 20.61 -6.23 -31.77
N SER A 1046 21.46 -6.86 -32.59
CA SER A 1046 21.05 -7.93 -33.51
C SER A 1046 21.22 -9.33 -32.91
N SER A 1047 20.12 -9.90 -32.41
CA SER A 1047 19.59 -11.24 -32.78
C SER A 1047 18.13 -11.29 -32.34
#